data_AF-A0A965VZ79-F1
#
_entry.id   AF-A0A965VZ79-F1
#
_cell.length_a   1.000
_cell.length_b   1.000
_cell.length_c   1.000
_cell.angle_alpha   90.00
_cell.angle_beta   90.00
_cell.angle_gamma   90.00
#
_symmetry.space_group_name_H-M   'P 1'
#
loop_
_entity.id
_entity.type
_entity.pdbx_description
1 polymer ?
#
loop_
_entity_poly.entity_id
_entity_poly.type
_entity_poly.pdbx_seq_one_letter_code
_entity_poly.pdbx_strand_id
1 'polypeptide(L)'
;MATTLTVEQIEEMCGHVFDCILSGTQIDPQTIHHILSARLINRIGDGINIARMITETVASLRVILTTELTQTVVAKVKNGKTEEFVQKEVRTTLNDLFNKIRGEHCHTTVKKGTTYGCDFHQESLFCHSVLACLFSLWNYYSENTIHDHRTARLIGATALFHDVGKLFTVSCTKIVDGDHTKNVTSFKGHALHGQLTLSSMYNEAFGFTFQEWESLCRAVGVHMCGYHDTDPNQNLNTRVKWSHLSFETLPVKEILQFLSVGDKLGAIPIPSIYNYENDLNFLDSRNKFKSFIQRDPISVQIGNHLILTITGRSASGKTHFIKNVLQPMFDQHGVRFIVVSRDDIMVKIASESLSIDVPADGNYDGELYSRCFNHSMQQSLGSIVNQRMRTMIGDAVLNGIVPIIDTVMGLNPRSYDLLFPRDAMANVEIVQIIVDRQIMITQADADRLGVSLQKQLEIRGIGLLGDSTAGQISSLMEKSSVERGQNNISQPTFVFTVVRTNAGTVGLKTVQDVLPKILMKIKDQPLSQDTSKMDGLEYLNHIYNSYIENFDENIPDEQKHILSLQSMINYFSALGFKMKLVRKDGTGTLYTIKYDENCNIWKPWARDFRAFFYRFVKCSSTKFSISPVKYQPPRGAEVLTGYHIIRNITSTENVYTQSGESLESTINGRFKYLDPDQQKICQSLMEGGNSKISGYLTGKGDGSLISITEYFGKEALRMTMFVMNSNDEFAKFILNFFMQHYERVIVISTQGTLMVGFDMWDYVATSLLDVTQIDRALYTDMTPYQAFSKFGSVALHEIGRMFVNMNTHDDIISRTMFFEAICSNRLTAWGTIHTELAVKYNDSMFLYLGYSECTPKGLFYHPHTENTVESTIFLQPPYWSFVKASDVTTIVQNLENVVFGKMTVNDFLKEHTPINWNQYEKIEGCIKLILHAEGFVMYTFKENGFPNYNKLKLPIYYEAHKWDIKNASNMILASKSEIARGMFPLVATVGEFYGSLETKLFNLWSYIYRLLNDSSEIQKIISGLDAKVKNSFETKADAERRARILFNNGKEFKTLIRMKLNEIFPLLTSTSAIDDDVLSTCARLATEFAFWNNPEVPENIGCFEEKVRSETNIISILFDHLMNQKVAS
;
A
#
# COMPACT_ATOMS: atom_id res chain seq x y z
N MET A 1 20.89 52.05 -19.71
CA MET A 1 20.23 51.73 -18.43
C MET A 1 18.73 51.71 -18.71
N ALA A 2 18.15 50.54 -18.98
CA ALA A 2 16.71 50.42 -19.14
C ALA A 2 16.07 50.60 -17.74
N THR A 3 15.13 51.52 -17.62
CA THR A 3 14.29 51.66 -16.44
C THR A 3 13.49 50.37 -16.27
N THR A 4 13.76 49.61 -15.22
CA THR A 4 12.95 48.45 -14.84
C THR A 4 11.55 48.92 -14.49
N LEU A 5 10.53 48.45 -15.22
CA LEU A 5 9.14 48.70 -14.86
C LEU A 5 8.83 48.00 -13.53
N THR A 6 8.04 48.68 -12.69
CA THR A 6 7.44 48.10 -11.48
C THR A 6 6.30 47.15 -11.85
N VAL A 7 5.91 46.26 -10.94
CA VAL A 7 4.78 45.33 -11.15
C VAL A 7 3.49 46.14 -11.40
N GLU A 8 3.29 47.23 -10.68
CA GLU A 8 2.14 48.12 -10.81
C GLU A 8 2.07 48.78 -12.20
N GLN A 9 3.21 49.21 -12.75
CA GLN A 9 3.27 49.76 -14.11
C GLN A 9 2.93 48.69 -15.15
N ILE A 10 3.41 47.46 -14.97
CA ILE A 10 3.11 46.35 -15.89
C ILE A 10 1.62 45.99 -15.81
N GLU A 11 1.03 45.95 -14.62
CA GLU A 11 -0.41 45.76 -14.41
C GLU A 11 -1.25 46.82 -15.14
N GLU A 12 -0.90 48.10 -14.98
CA GLU A 12 -1.58 49.21 -15.64
C GLU A 12 -1.51 49.08 -17.18
N MET A 13 -0.32 48.76 -17.70
CA MET A 13 -0.11 48.56 -19.12
C MET A 13 -0.87 47.34 -19.66
N CYS A 14 -0.90 46.22 -18.93
CA CYS A 14 -1.69 45.04 -19.29
C CYS A 14 -3.19 45.34 -19.29
N GLY A 15 -3.67 46.11 -18.31
CA GLY A 15 -5.04 46.62 -18.27
C GLY A 15 -5.38 47.45 -19.50
N HIS A 16 -4.50 48.41 -19.85
CA HIS A 16 -4.68 49.24 -21.04
C HIS A 16 -4.70 48.43 -22.34
N VAL A 17 -3.78 47.45 -22.49
CA VAL A 17 -3.76 46.54 -23.63
C VAL A 17 -5.09 45.81 -23.75
N PHE A 18 -5.59 45.21 -22.66
CA PHE A 18 -6.84 44.44 -22.67
C PHE A 18 -8.07 45.31 -22.95
N ASP A 19 -8.15 46.50 -22.34
CA ASP A 19 -9.25 47.45 -22.56
C ASP A 19 -9.29 47.91 -24.05
N CYS A 20 -8.13 48.03 -24.70
CA CYS A 20 -8.03 48.25 -26.14
C CYS A 20 -8.57 47.05 -26.95
N ILE A 21 -8.30 45.80 -26.53
CA ILE A 21 -8.89 44.61 -27.18
C ILE A 21 -10.42 44.68 -27.16
N LEU A 22 -11.00 44.96 -25.99
CA LEU A 22 -12.45 44.96 -25.81
C LEU A 22 -13.15 46.06 -26.60
N SER A 23 -12.60 47.28 -26.55
CA SER A 23 -13.15 48.44 -27.28
C SER A 23 -12.87 48.38 -28.78
N GLY A 24 -11.86 47.60 -29.20
CA GLY A 24 -11.38 47.56 -30.58
C GLY A 24 -10.59 48.81 -30.98
N THR A 25 -10.08 49.57 -30.00
CA THR A 25 -9.18 50.70 -30.27
C THR A 25 -7.78 50.20 -30.64
N GLN A 26 -7.06 50.98 -31.44
CA GLN A 26 -5.70 50.63 -31.86
C GLN A 26 -4.74 50.67 -30.65
N ILE A 27 -4.06 49.56 -30.38
CA ILE A 27 -2.98 49.50 -29.37
C ILE A 27 -1.74 50.14 -30.01
N ASP A 28 -1.07 51.05 -29.32
CA ASP A 28 0.22 51.57 -29.77
C ASP A 28 1.27 50.45 -29.73
N PRO A 29 1.90 50.06 -30.87
CA PRO A 29 2.96 49.06 -30.89
C PRO A 29 4.12 49.38 -29.94
N GLN A 30 4.37 50.66 -29.63
CA GLN A 30 5.38 51.04 -28.64
C GLN A 30 5.04 50.55 -27.23
N THR A 31 3.75 50.49 -26.87
CA THR A 31 3.30 49.97 -25.57
C THR A 31 3.66 48.49 -25.45
N ILE A 32 3.30 47.67 -26.46
CA ILE A 32 3.66 46.24 -26.49
C ILE A 32 5.18 46.06 -26.52
N HIS A 33 5.90 46.85 -27.33
CA HIS A 33 7.35 46.79 -27.38
C HIS A 33 7.97 47.09 -26.00
N HIS A 34 7.46 48.07 -25.27
CA HIS A 34 7.94 48.44 -23.94
C HIS A 34 7.71 47.32 -22.92
N ILE A 35 6.52 46.70 -22.92
CA ILE A 35 6.22 45.53 -22.07
C ILE A 35 7.21 44.39 -22.34
N LEU A 36 7.40 44.02 -23.61
CA LEU A 36 8.30 42.92 -23.99
C LEU A 36 9.76 43.23 -23.67
N SER A 37 10.18 44.47 -23.91
CA SER A 37 11.57 44.93 -23.70
C SER A 37 11.94 45.02 -22.23
N ALA A 38 10.97 45.22 -21.33
CA ALA A 38 11.21 45.20 -19.89
C ALA A 38 11.76 43.83 -19.40
N ARG A 39 11.55 42.76 -20.17
CA ARG A 39 12.04 41.41 -19.86
C ARG A 39 13.19 40.90 -20.74
N LEU A 40 13.21 41.25 -22.03
CA LEU A 40 14.11 40.64 -23.01
C LEU A 40 15.06 41.65 -23.69
N ILE A 41 15.59 42.59 -22.91
CA ILE A 41 16.35 43.79 -23.34
C ILE A 41 17.33 43.57 -24.52
N ASN A 42 17.93 42.38 -24.68
CA ASN A 42 18.99 42.11 -25.66
C ASN A 42 18.62 41.19 -26.86
N ARG A 43 17.40 40.62 -26.94
CA ARG A 43 17.00 39.71 -28.06
C ARG A 43 15.96 40.29 -29.02
N ILE A 44 15.41 41.47 -28.75
CA ILE A 44 14.34 42.07 -29.56
C ILE A 44 14.96 42.98 -30.66
N GLY A 45 15.72 42.40 -31.58
CA GLY A 45 16.40 43.16 -32.65
C GLY A 45 15.45 43.84 -33.66
N ASP A 46 14.19 43.41 -33.76
CA ASP A 46 13.18 43.89 -34.73
C ASP A 46 11.82 44.21 -34.06
N GLY A 47 11.88 44.75 -32.83
CA GLY A 47 10.76 44.72 -31.88
C GLY A 47 9.49 45.46 -32.26
N ILE A 48 9.59 46.53 -33.03
CA ILE A 48 8.44 47.35 -33.41
C ILE A 48 7.60 46.66 -34.50
N ASN A 49 8.25 45.98 -35.45
CA ASN A 49 7.55 45.21 -36.49
C ASN A 49 6.76 44.06 -35.88
N ILE A 50 7.39 43.31 -34.96
CA ILE A 50 6.73 42.23 -34.22
C ILE A 50 5.59 42.78 -33.36
N ALA A 51 5.80 43.88 -32.65
CA ALA A 51 4.74 44.51 -31.85
C ALA A 51 3.53 44.95 -32.68
N ARG A 52 3.74 45.40 -33.93
CA ARG A 52 2.64 45.71 -34.86
C ARG A 52 1.84 44.45 -35.22
N MET A 53 2.51 43.33 -35.54
CA MET A 53 1.82 42.07 -35.84
C MET A 53 1.07 41.51 -34.62
N ILE A 54 1.64 41.67 -33.43
CA ILE A 54 0.97 41.33 -32.17
C ILE A 54 -0.29 42.19 -32.01
N THR A 55 -0.21 43.50 -32.26
CA THR A 55 -1.35 44.43 -32.18
C THR A 55 -2.51 43.96 -33.06
N GLU A 56 -2.24 43.60 -34.32
CA GLU A 56 -3.24 43.12 -35.27
C GLU A 56 -3.91 41.81 -34.79
N THR A 57 -3.09 40.85 -34.33
CA THR A 57 -3.60 39.56 -33.81
C THR A 57 -4.43 39.74 -32.55
N VAL A 58 -3.95 40.57 -31.62
CA VAL A 58 -4.60 40.85 -30.34
C VAL A 58 -5.95 41.55 -30.58
N ALA A 59 -6.03 42.49 -31.52
CA ALA A 59 -7.31 43.12 -31.90
C ALA A 59 -8.33 42.09 -32.42
N SER A 60 -7.88 41.04 -33.12
CA SER A 60 -8.76 39.96 -33.59
C SER A 60 -9.33 39.06 -32.48
N LEU A 61 -8.77 39.13 -31.25
CA LEU A 61 -9.30 38.41 -30.09
C LEU A 61 -10.58 39.04 -29.54
N ARG A 62 -10.87 40.30 -29.90
CA ARG A 62 -12.11 41.01 -29.50
C ARG A 62 -13.36 40.18 -29.73
N VAL A 63 -13.48 39.61 -30.93
CA VAL A 63 -14.64 38.79 -31.32
C VAL A 63 -14.84 37.63 -30.34
N ILE A 64 -13.76 36.97 -29.90
CA ILE A 64 -13.83 35.86 -28.96
C ILE A 64 -14.31 36.34 -27.58
N LEU A 65 -13.77 37.47 -27.11
CA LEU A 65 -14.07 38.02 -25.78
C LEU A 65 -15.51 38.55 -25.67
N THR A 66 -16.04 39.17 -26.72
CA THR A 66 -17.35 39.85 -26.68
C THR A 66 -18.51 39.01 -27.21
N THR A 67 -18.25 37.84 -27.79
CA THR A 67 -19.32 36.95 -28.29
C THR A 67 -20.14 36.41 -27.11
N GLU A 68 -21.46 36.59 -27.21
CA GLU A 68 -22.43 36.08 -26.23
C GLU A 68 -22.53 34.55 -26.32
N LEU A 69 -22.53 33.90 -25.16
CA LEU A 69 -22.58 32.45 -24.98
C LEU A 69 -23.82 32.10 -24.21
N THR A 70 -24.50 31.03 -24.64
CA THR A 70 -25.62 30.45 -23.90
C THR A 70 -25.17 29.13 -23.29
N GLN A 71 -25.18 29.04 -21.96
CA GLN A 71 -24.81 27.84 -21.22
C GLN A 71 -25.99 27.29 -20.42
N THR A 72 -26.21 25.98 -20.50
CA THR A 72 -27.18 25.31 -19.63
C THR A 72 -26.52 25.02 -18.27
N VAL A 73 -26.99 25.67 -17.22
CA VAL A 73 -26.51 25.40 -15.85
C VAL A 73 -27.62 24.82 -14.98
N VAL A 74 -27.26 23.86 -14.14
CA VAL A 74 -28.10 23.43 -13.02
C VAL A 74 -27.81 24.38 -11.87
N ALA A 75 -28.84 25.06 -11.36
CA ALA A 75 -28.74 25.97 -10.23
C ALA A 75 -29.71 25.55 -9.12
N LYS A 76 -29.31 25.83 -7.88
CA LYS A 76 -30.16 25.65 -6.71
C LYS A 76 -30.89 26.95 -6.43
N VAL A 77 -32.22 26.93 -6.52
CA VAL A 77 -33.08 28.09 -6.30
C VAL A 77 -33.86 27.88 -5.02
N LYS A 78 -33.88 28.90 -4.16
CA LYS A 78 -34.71 28.90 -2.95
C LYS A 78 -36.11 29.39 -3.29
N ASN A 79 -37.09 28.51 -3.19
CA ASN A 79 -38.51 28.84 -3.29
C ASN A 79 -39.13 28.71 -1.88
N GLY A 80 -39.05 29.79 -1.08
CA GLY A 80 -39.49 29.76 0.32
C GLY A 80 -38.56 28.94 1.22
N LYS A 81 -39.07 27.86 1.84
CA LYS A 81 -38.30 26.94 2.70
C LYS A 81 -37.73 25.72 1.95
N THR A 82 -38.14 25.48 0.72
CA THR A 82 -37.64 24.37 -0.10
C THR A 82 -36.56 24.87 -1.06
N GLU A 83 -35.56 24.03 -1.27
CA GLU A 83 -34.52 24.25 -2.26
C GLU A 83 -34.78 23.33 -3.44
N GLU A 84 -34.93 23.90 -4.63
CA GLU A 84 -35.17 23.15 -5.86
C GLU A 84 -33.97 23.32 -6.80
N PHE A 85 -33.56 22.22 -7.43
CA PHE A 85 -32.60 22.24 -8.53
C PHE A 85 -33.34 22.53 -9.83
N VAL A 86 -32.97 23.59 -10.53
CA VAL A 86 -33.55 23.95 -11.83
C VAL A 86 -32.46 24.07 -12.88
N GLN A 87 -32.79 23.77 -14.13
CA GLN A 87 -31.92 24.08 -15.27
C GLN A 87 -32.29 25.44 -15.81
N LYS A 88 -31.30 26.31 -16.00
CA LYS A 88 -31.48 27.61 -16.66
C LYS A 88 -30.41 27.83 -17.71
N GLU A 89 -30.79 28.48 -18.79
CA GLU A 89 -29.84 29.05 -19.74
C GLU A 89 -29.29 30.36 -19.17
N VAL A 90 -27.97 30.44 -19.04
CA VAL A 90 -27.27 31.66 -18.62
C VAL A 90 -26.55 32.21 -19.82
N ARG A 91 -26.75 33.51 -20.06
CA ARG A 91 -26.00 34.25 -21.06
C ARG A 91 -24.77 34.89 -20.41
N THR A 92 -23.61 34.68 -21.02
CA THR A 92 -22.31 35.17 -20.53
C THR A 92 -21.39 35.45 -21.70
N THR A 93 -20.29 36.15 -21.48
CA THR A 93 -19.19 36.30 -22.43
C THR A 93 -17.88 35.78 -21.82
N LEU A 94 -16.86 35.56 -22.64
CA LEU A 94 -15.51 35.29 -22.11
C LEU A 94 -14.92 36.53 -21.41
N ASN A 95 -15.36 37.74 -21.80
CA ASN A 95 -15.03 38.97 -21.08
C ASN A 95 -15.54 38.96 -19.62
N ASP A 96 -16.75 38.46 -19.36
CA ASP A 96 -17.28 38.37 -17.99
C ASP A 96 -16.40 37.52 -17.07
N LEU A 97 -15.82 36.45 -17.63
CA LEU A 97 -14.87 35.60 -16.93
C LEU A 97 -13.56 36.34 -16.63
N PHE A 98 -13.06 37.15 -17.56
CA PHE A 98 -11.87 37.99 -17.34
C PHE A 98 -12.10 39.12 -16.35
N ASN A 99 -13.27 39.74 -16.37
CA ASN A 99 -13.64 40.73 -15.35
C ASN A 99 -13.65 40.11 -13.96
N LYS A 100 -14.08 38.84 -13.85
CA LYS A 100 -13.98 38.09 -12.60
C LYS A 100 -12.52 37.79 -12.20
N ILE A 101 -11.68 37.36 -13.14
CA ILE A 101 -10.24 37.13 -12.91
C ILE A 101 -9.53 38.43 -12.48
N ARG A 102 -9.85 39.56 -13.13
CA ARG A 102 -9.31 40.89 -12.80
C ARG A 102 -9.72 41.34 -11.40
N GLY A 103 -10.92 40.96 -10.94
CA GLY A 103 -11.41 41.28 -9.60
C GLY A 103 -10.91 40.35 -8.48
N GLU A 104 -10.52 39.11 -8.80
CA GLU A 104 -10.14 38.08 -7.84
C GLU A 104 -8.65 37.70 -8.00
N HIS A 105 -7.75 38.38 -7.27
CA HIS A 105 -6.30 38.16 -7.33
C HIS A 105 -5.88 36.80 -6.71
N CYS A 106 -6.16 35.68 -7.37
CA CYS A 106 -6.01 34.34 -6.76
C CYS A 106 -4.56 33.91 -6.45
N HIS A 107 -3.54 34.57 -7.00
CA HIS A 107 -2.14 34.40 -6.58
C HIS A 107 -1.87 34.86 -5.15
N THR A 108 -2.74 35.70 -4.58
CA THR A 108 -2.65 36.20 -3.21
C THR A 108 -4.03 36.13 -2.56
N THR A 109 -4.23 35.20 -1.62
CA THR A 109 -5.54 35.01 -0.97
C THR A 109 -5.43 35.23 0.54
N VAL A 110 -6.35 35.99 1.12
CA VAL A 110 -6.47 36.14 2.58
C VAL A 110 -7.52 35.17 3.11
N LYS A 111 -7.11 34.19 3.93
CA LYS A 111 -8.03 33.29 4.64
C LYS A 111 -7.82 33.41 6.15
N LYS A 112 -8.89 33.76 6.86
CA LYS A 112 -8.89 33.94 8.33
C LYS A 112 -7.77 34.88 8.82
N GLY A 113 -7.58 36.01 8.13
CA GLY A 113 -6.54 36.99 8.44
C GLY A 113 -5.10 36.59 8.09
N THR A 114 -4.88 35.39 7.56
CA THR A 114 -3.58 34.95 7.04
C THR A 114 -3.51 35.14 5.54
N THR A 115 -2.48 35.84 5.06
CA THR A 115 -2.18 35.99 3.63
C THR A 115 -1.40 34.77 3.14
N TYR A 116 -1.90 34.16 2.09
CA TYR A 116 -1.24 33.11 1.33
C TYR A 116 -0.85 33.69 -0.02
N GLY A 117 0.39 33.46 -0.46
CA GLY A 117 0.90 33.97 -1.73
C GLY A 117 1.49 32.89 -2.61
N CYS A 118 1.60 33.17 -3.90
CA CYS A 118 2.39 32.38 -4.84
C CYS A 118 3.78 33.00 -4.98
N ASP A 119 4.84 32.20 -4.86
CA ASP A 119 6.21 32.72 -4.96
C ASP A 119 6.64 33.02 -6.41
N PHE A 120 5.94 32.42 -7.36
CA PHE A 120 6.29 32.48 -8.78
C PHE A 120 5.67 33.68 -9.49
N HIS A 121 4.62 34.27 -8.91
CA HIS A 121 3.83 35.33 -9.53
C HIS A 121 3.59 36.45 -8.51
N GLN A 122 4.24 37.61 -8.71
CA GLN A 122 3.92 38.86 -8.01
C GLN A 122 2.77 39.61 -8.70
N GLU A 123 2.58 39.35 -9.99
CA GLU A 123 1.49 39.87 -10.79
C GLU A 123 0.17 39.16 -10.51
N SER A 124 -0.92 39.83 -10.83
CA SER A 124 -2.26 39.27 -10.87
C SER A 124 -2.36 38.20 -11.94
N LEU A 125 -3.28 37.25 -11.74
CA LEU A 125 -3.59 36.25 -12.76
C LEU A 125 -3.99 36.90 -14.10
N PHE A 126 -4.69 38.02 -14.05
CA PHE A 126 -5.07 38.79 -15.22
C PHE A 126 -3.84 39.29 -16.00
N CYS A 127 -2.92 39.97 -15.31
CA CYS A 127 -1.68 40.45 -15.92
C CYS A 127 -0.86 39.29 -16.48
N HIS A 128 -0.72 38.19 -15.73
CA HIS A 128 -0.04 36.99 -16.17
C HIS A 128 -0.60 36.45 -17.50
N SER A 129 -1.92 36.29 -17.63
CA SER A 129 -2.58 35.84 -18.86
C SER A 129 -2.32 36.76 -20.05
N VAL A 130 -2.33 38.09 -19.83
CA VAL A 130 -2.01 39.07 -20.89
C VAL A 130 -0.55 38.97 -21.29
N LEU A 131 0.37 38.89 -20.34
CA LEU A 131 1.80 38.74 -20.62
C LEU A 131 2.11 37.43 -21.34
N ALA A 132 1.52 36.32 -20.90
CA ALA A 132 1.67 35.02 -21.56
C ALA A 132 1.22 35.08 -23.02
N CYS A 133 0.08 35.74 -23.29
CA CYS A 133 -0.40 36.01 -24.65
C CYS A 133 0.63 36.78 -25.49
N LEU A 134 1.14 37.90 -24.96
CA LEU A 134 2.10 38.75 -25.67
C LEU A 134 3.43 38.01 -25.94
N PHE A 135 3.98 37.30 -24.96
CA PHE A 135 5.24 36.56 -25.10
C PHE A 135 5.11 35.33 -26.01
N SER A 136 3.98 34.61 -25.99
CA SER A 136 3.72 33.52 -26.94
C SER A 136 3.64 34.02 -28.38
N LEU A 137 2.95 35.14 -28.61
CA LEU A 137 2.88 35.75 -29.94
C LEU A 137 4.24 36.29 -30.40
N TRP A 138 4.98 36.97 -29.51
CA TRP A 138 6.34 37.42 -29.79
C TRP A 138 7.23 36.25 -30.23
N ASN A 139 7.18 35.13 -29.51
CA ASN A 139 7.96 33.95 -29.86
C ASN A 139 7.52 33.37 -31.23
N TYR A 140 6.22 33.22 -31.47
CA TYR A 140 5.69 32.76 -32.75
C TYR A 140 6.18 33.60 -33.93
N TYR A 141 6.06 34.93 -33.84
CA TYR A 141 6.51 35.84 -34.89
C TYR A 141 8.03 35.89 -35.06
N SER A 142 8.79 35.65 -33.98
CA SER A 142 10.25 35.64 -34.03
C SER A 142 10.82 34.37 -34.67
N GLU A 143 10.17 33.22 -34.47
CA GLU A 143 10.65 31.93 -34.99
C GLU A 143 10.17 31.60 -36.41
N ASN A 144 9.07 32.22 -36.88
CA ASN A 144 8.47 31.89 -38.17
C ASN A 144 8.67 33.00 -39.19
N THR A 145 9.17 32.66 -40.38
CA THR A 145 9.30 33.62 -41.49
C THR A 145 8.00 33.83 -42.27
N ILE A 146 7.10 32.84 -42.25
CA ILE A 146 5.75 32.92 -42.83
C ILE A 146 4.77 33.00 -41.67
N HIS A 147 4.07 34.12 -41.61
CA HIS A 147 3.15 34.43 -40.52
C HIS A 147 1.73 34.01 -40.90
N ASP A 148 1.24 32.90 -40.34
CA ASP A 148 -0.17 32.53 -40.43
C ASP A 148 -0.95 33.21 -39.30
N HIS A 149 -1.71 34.25 -39.66
CA HIS A 149 -2.53 34.99 -38.71
C HIS A 149 -3.55 34.10 -37.99
N ARG A 150 -4.02 33.02 -38.61
CA ARG A 150 -4.98 32.10 -37.99
C ARG A 150 -4.34 31.30 -36.86
N THR A 151 -3.17 30.73 -37.10
CA THR A 151 -2.36 30.05 -36.08
C THR A 151 -1.91 31.00 -34.97
N ALA A 152 -1.46 32.23 -35.32
CA ALA A 152 -1.12 33.25 -34.33
C ALA A 152 -2.31 33.56 -33.41
N ARG A 153 -3.51 33.75 -33.97
CA ARG A 153 -4.73 33.98 -33.20
C ARG A 153 -5.08 32.81 -32.27
N LEU A 154 -4.88 31.58 -32.72
CA LEU A 154 -5.09 30.38 -31.91
C LEU A 154 -4.10 30.30 -30.73
N ILE A 155 -2.82 30.57 -30.96
CA ILE A 155 -1.77 30.62 -29.93
C ILE A 155 -2.07 31.73 -28.92
N GLY A 156 -2.36 32.94 -29.41
CA GLY A 156 -2.68 34.09 -28.58
C GLY A 156 -3.91 33.86 -27.70
N ALA A 157 -4.98 33.28 -28.27
CA ALA A 157 -6.17 32.92 -27.50
C ALA A 157 -5.85 31.84 -26.46
N THR A 158 -5.14 30.78 -26.82
CA THR A 158 -4.77 29.71 -25.88
C THR A 158 -3.98 30.28 -24.70
N ALA A 159 -2.95 31.09 -24.98
CA ALA A 159 -2.12 31.71 -23.95
C ALA A 159 -2.90 32.69 -23.07
N LEU A 160 -3.87 33.41 -23.61
CA LEU A 160 -4.76 34.24 -22.81
C LEU A 160 -5.59 33.39 -21.83
N PHE A 161 -6.13 32.25 -22.28
CA PHE A 161 -7.05 31.42 -21.50
C PHE A 161 -6.41 30.28 -20.69
N HIS A 162 -5.11 30.03 -20.80
CA HIS A 162 -4.47 28.83 -20.23
C HIS A 162 -4.76 28.65 -18.73
N ASP A 163 -4.68 29.72 -17.95
CA ASP A 163 -4.87 29.64 -16.50
C ASP A 163 -6.28 30.00 -16.00
N VAL A 164 -7.28 30.01 -16.88
CA VAL A 164 -8.66 30.36 -16.54
C VAL A 164 -9.26 29.48 -15.42
N GLY A 165 -8.74 28.26 -15.24
CA GLY A 165 -9.16 27.35 -14.17
C GLY A 165 -8.61 27.66 -12.78
N LYS A 166 -7.60 28.53 -12.62
CA LYS A 166 -6.98 28.85 -11.32
C LYS A 166 -7.98 29.47 -10.35
N LEU A 167 -8.90 30.28 -10.87
CA LEU A 167 -9.98 30.95 -10.14
C LEU A 167 -10.83 29.97 -9.32
N PHE A 168 -11.01 28.75 -9.83
CA PHE A 168 -11.91 27.75 -9.25
C PHE A 168 -11.17 26.68 -8.43
N THR A 169 -9.83 26.66 -8.51
CA THR A 169 -8.99 25.61 -7.93
C THR A 169 -8.04 26.12 -6.85
N VAL A 170 -8.14 27.41 -6.49
CA VAL A 170 -7.30 28.03 -5.45
C VAL A 170 -7.47 27.34 -4.10
N SER A 171 -6.37 26.78 -3.61
CA SER A 171 -6.26 26.17 -2.30
C SER A 171 -5.11 26.83 -1.51
N CYS A 172 -5.22 26.84 -0.19
CA CYS A 172 -4.25 27.50 0.69
C CYS A 172 -3.63 26.45 1.60
N THR A 173 -2.32 26.28 1.52
CA THR A 173 -1.57 25.24 2.26
C THR A 173 -0.47 25.90 3.08
N LYS A 174 -0.24 25.38 4.29
CA LYS A 174 0.94 25.73 5.08
C LYS A 174 2.01 24.66 4.86
N ILE A 175 3.17 25.05 4.36
CA ILE A 175 4.33 24.18 4.25
C ILE A 175 5.22 24.47 5.46
N VAL A 176 5.53 23.43 6.23
CA VAL A 176 6.48 23.49 7.36
C VAL A 176 7.77 22.84 6.89
N ASP A 177 8.83 23.63 6.79
CA ASP A 177 10.17 23.18 6.42
C ASP A 177 11.14 23.57 7.55
N GLY A 178 11.43 22.62 8.44
CA GLY A 178 12.10 22.88 9.71
C GLY A 178 11.31 23.87 10.57
N ASP A 179 11.97 24.96 10.98
CA ASP A 179 11.37 26.05 11.77
C ASP A 179 10.63 27.10 10.91
N HIS A 180 10.67 26.96 9.58
CA HIS A 180 10.04 27.91 8.67
C HIS A 180 8.65 27.41 8.25
N THR A 181 7.63 28.23 8.51
CA THR A 181 6.27 28.01 8.00
C THR A 181 5.98 28.97 6.86
N LYS A 182 5.67 28.42 5.69
CA LYS A 182 5.30 29.19 4.49
C LYS A 182 3.82 29.03 4.16
N ASN A 183 3.13 30.15 3.93
CA ASN A 183 1.72 30.18 3.53
C ASN A 183 1.63 30.30 2.00
N VAL A 184 1.38 29.18 1.32
CA VAL A 184 1.35 29.14 -0.16
C VAL A 184 -0.05 28.93 -0.72
N THR A 185 -0.34 29.56 -1.84
CA THR A 185 -1.48 29.21 -2.70
C THR A 185 -1.10 28.08 -3.66
N SER A 186 -1.99 27.11 -3.88
CA SER A 186 -1.79 26.06 -4.89
C SER A 186 -3.04 25.87 -5.75
N PHE A 187 -2.85 25.56 -7.03
CA PHE A 187 -3.91 25.52 -8.05
C PHE A 187 -4.02 24.11 -8.66
N LYS A 188 -4.22 23.12 -7.80
CA LYS A 188 -4.27 21.71 -8.24
C LYS A 188 -5.43 21.49 -9.21
N GLY A 189 -5.10 21.16 -10.45
CA GLY A 189 -6.02 20.79 -11.53
C GLY A 189 -6.64 21.97 -12.26
N HIS A 190 -6.03 23.16 -12.16
CA HIS A 190 -6.48 24.34 -12.90
C HIS A 190 -6.49 24.12 -14.42
N ALA A 191 -5.51 23.42 -15.00
CA ALA A 191 -5.46 23.12 -16.43
C ALA A 191 -6.69 22.33 -16.89
N LEU A 192 -6.96 21.21 -16.20
CA LEU A 192 -8.16 20.39 -16.45
C LEU A 192 -9.47 21.18 -16.26
N HIS A 193 -9.54 21.99 -15.20
CA HIS A 193 -10.69 22.86 -14.96
C HIS A 193 -10.86 23.88 -16.10
N GLY A 194 -9.76 24.48 -16.55
CA GLY A 194 -9.72 25.42 -17.66
C GLY A 194 -10.22 24.77 -18.95
N GLN A 195 -9.72 23.58 -19.28
CA GLN A 195 -10.18 22.79 -20.43
C GLN A 195 -11.68 22.51 -20.37
N LEU A 196 -12.21 22.05 -19.23
CA LEU A 196 -13.64 21.77 -19.07
C LEU A 196 -14.48 23.04 -19.23
N THR A 197 -14.01 24.16 -18.68
CA THR A 197 -14.68 25.47 -18.77
C THR A 197 -14.75 25.90 -20.24
N LEU A 198 -13.63 25.89 -20.96
CA LEU A 198 -13.57 26.32 -22.36
C LEU A 198 -14.31 25.35 -23.29
N SER A 199 -14.26 24.04 -23.03
CA SER A 199 -14.99 23.03 -23.82
C SER A 199 -16.50 23.23 -23.72
N SER A 200 -16.99 23.80 -22.61
CA SER A 200 -18.40 24.15 -22.42
C SER A 200 -18.83 25.46 -23.08
N MET A 201 -17.88 26.21 -23.66
CA MET A 201 -18.07 27.57 -24.15
C MET A 201 -18.00 27.70 -25.68
N TYR A 202 -17.82 26.62 -26.43
CA TYR A 202 -17.67 26.71 -27.88
C TYR A 202 -18.84 27.42 -28.58
N ASN A 203 -18.51 28.35 -29.46
CA ASN A 203 -19.44 29.04 -30.35
C ASN A 203 -18.74 29.32 -31.70
N GLU A 204 -19.41 29.01 -32.81
CA GLU A 204 -18.86 29.25 -34.16
C GLU A 204 -18.54 30.74 -34.40
N ALA A 205 -19.25 31.66 -33.74
CA ALA A 205 -19.03 33.10 -33.83
C ALA A 205 -17.66 33.55 -33.29
N PHE A 206 -16.95 32.70 -32.54
CA PHE A 206 -15.55 32.95 -32.17
C PHE A 206 -14.63 33.06 -33.39
N GLY A 207 -15.04 32.54 -34.55
CA GLY A 207 -14.21 32.50 -35.76
C GLY A 207 -13.09 31.47 -35.67
N PHE A 208 -13.29 30.43 -34.87
CA PHE A 208 -12.49 29.21 -34.86
C PHE A 208 -13.33 28.07 -35.42
N THR A 209 -12.70 27.14 -36.13
CA THR A 209 -13.37 25.86 -36.41
C THR A 209 -13.48 25.06 -35.12
N PHE A 210 -14.36 24.07 -35.16
CA PHE A 210 -14.54 23.12 -34.08
C PHE A 210 -13.22 22.47 -33.64
N GLN A 211 -12.38 22.06 -34.59
CA GLN A 211 -11.09 21.41 -34.35
C GLN A 211 -10.04 22.36 -33.76
N GLU A 212 -10.07 23.63 -34.15
CA GLU A 212 -9.18 24.64 -33.57
C GLU A 212 -9.52 24.91 -32.12
N TRP A 213 -10.81 25.09 -31.82
CA TRP A 213 -11.27 25.27 -30.44
C TRP A 213 -10.95 24.06 -29.57
N GLU A 214 -11.11 22.86 -30.13
CA GLU A 214 -10.74 21.62 -29.45
C GLU A 214 -9.22 21.55 -29.18
N SER A 215 -8.38 21.96 -30.13
CA SER A 215 -6.92 22.01 -29.97
C SER A 215 -6.51 23.02 -28.90
N LEU A 216 -7.17 24.19 -28.85
CA LEU A 216 -7.01 25.17 -27.78
C LEU A 216 -7.39 24.57 -26.44
N CYS A 217 -8.58 23.97 -26.32
CA CYS A 217 -9.03 23.37 -25.06
C CYS A 217 -8.09 22.25 -24.60
N ARG A 218 -7.62 21.40 -25.53
CA ARG A 218 -6.67 20.34 -25.22
C ARG A 218 -5.33 20.90 -24.77
N ALA A 219 -4.79 21.90 -25.47
CA ALA A 219 -3.57 22.58 -25.06
C ALA A 219 -3.70 23.20 -23.66
N VAL A 220 -4.86 23.81 -23.33
CA VAL A 220 -5.17 24.29 -21.98
C VAL A 220 -5.31 23.16 -20.94
N GLY A 221 -5.73 21.97 -21.38
CA GLY A 221 -5.87 20.82 -20.50
C GLY A 221 -4.56 20.16 -20.11
N VAL A 222 -3.58 20.21 -21.03
CA VAL A 222 -2.28 19.57 -20.85
C VAL A 222 -1.16 20.55 -20.60
N HIS A 223 -1.33 21.88 -20.73
CA HIS A 223 -0.29 22.81 -20.32
C HIS A 223 -0.16 22.73 -18.80
N MET A 224 0.95 22.21 -18.33
CA MET A 224 1.24 22.16 -16.91
C MET A 224 2.50 23.01 -16.70
N CYS A 225 2.51 23.79 -15.61
CA CYS A 225 3.68 24.54 -15.15
C CYS A 225 4.94 23.67 -14.98
N GLY A 226 4.79 22.34 -15.01
CA GLY A 226 5.84 21.35 -14.93
C GLY A 226 6.68 21.14 -16.20
N TYR A 227 6.40 21.79 -17.34
CA TYR A 227 7.27 21.74 -18.53
C TYR A 227 8.31 22.87 -18.59
N HIS A 228 8.47 23.58 -17.46
CA HIS A 228 9.54 24.56 -17.25
C HIS A 228 10.93 23.93 -17.11
N ASP A 229 10.99 22.60 -16.96
CA ASP A 229 12.23 21.85 -16.96
C ASP A 229 13.01 22.07 -18.26
N THR A 230 14.33 22.12 -18.19
CA THR A 230 15.19 22.43 -19.34
C THR A 230 15.78 21.19 -20.01
N ASP A 231 15.72 20.02 -19.36
CA ASP A 231 16.32 18.79 -19.87
C ASP A 231 15.52 17.54 -19.43
N PRO A 232 15.03 16.72 -20.38
CA PRO A 232 14.28 15.52 -20.07
C PRO A 232 15.10 14.44 -19.37
N ASN A 233 16.43 14.51 -19.42
CA ASN A 233 17.31 13.53 -18.78
C ASN A 233 17.68 13.91 -17.33
N GLN A 234 17.34 15.11 -16.86
CA GLN A 234 17.61 15.54 -15.48
C GLN A 234 16.84 14.69 -14.47
N ASN A 235 15.59 14.33 -14.78
CA ASN A 235 14.81 13.45 -13.92
C ASN A 235 13.73 12.69 -14.72
N LEU A 236 13.36 11.51 -14.22
CA LEU A 236 12.34 10.65 -14.83
C LEU A 236 10.97 11.35 -14.99
N ASN A 237 10.60 12.27 -14.09
CA ASN A 237 9.30 12.95 -14.17
C ASN A 237 9.24 13.88 -15.38
N THR A 238 10.28 14.66 -15.65
CA THR A 238 10.40 15.50 -16.85
C THR A 238 10.32 14.65 -18.11
N ARG A 239 11.04 13.53 -18.15
CA ARG A 239 10.97 12.61 -19.28
C ARG A 239 9.55 12.11 -19.52
N VAL A 240 8.89 11.59 -18.48
CA VAL A 240 7.51 11.08 -18.54
C VAL A 240 6.55 12.17 -19.03
N LYS A 241 6.63 13.37 -18.42
CA LYS A 241 5.88 14.57 -18.81
C LYS A 241 6.01 14.89 -20.31
N TRP A 242 7.24 15.05 -20.80
CA TRP A 242 7.48 15.39 -22.20
C TRP A 242 7.09 14.24 -23.14
N SER A 243 7.26 13.01 -22.68
CA SER A 243 6.88 11.82 -23.41
C SER A 243 5.35 11.68 -23.55
N HIS A 244 4.57 12.09 -22.54
CA HIS A 244 3.11 12.12 -22.68
C HIS A 244 2.67 13.10 -23.78
N LEU A 245 3.33 14.26 -23.87
CA LEU A 245 3.05 15.25 -24.92
C LEU A 245 3.36 14.73 -26.33
N SER A 246 4.19 13.70 -26.48
CA SER A 246 4.46 13.12 -27.79
C SER A 246 3.26 12.39 -28.39
N PHE A 247 2.26 12.03 -27.57
CA PHE A 247 1.01 11.41 -28.03
C PHE A 247 0.04 12.41 -28.67
N GLU A 248 0.15 13.70 -28.31
CA GLU A 248 -0.75 14.76 -28.74
C GLU A 248 -0.78 14.98 -30.26
N THR A 249 -1.79 15.70 -30.72
CA THR A 249 -1.91 16.11 -32.13
C THR A 249 -0.90 17.20 -32.47
N LEU A 250 -0.55 17.34 -33.75
CA LEU A 250 0.40 18.36 -34.20
C LEU A 250 -0.04 19.79 -33.82
N PRO A 251 -1.32 20.20 -33.99
CA PRO A 251 -1.78 21.52 -33.56
C PRO A 251 -1.57 21.77 -32.07
N VAL A 252 -1.85 20.79 -31.21
CA VAL A 252 -1.64 20.92 -29.76
C VAL A 252 -0.15 21.06 -29.43
N LYS A 253 0.73 20.27 -30.05
CA LYS A 253 2.18 20.35 -29.86
C LYS A 253 2.74 21.72 -30.27
N GLU A 254 2.25 22.27 -31.38
CA GLU A 254 2.64 23.59 -31.87
C GLU A 254 2.22 24.69 -30.89
N ILE A 255 0.97 24.66 -30.40
CA ILE A 255 0.50 25.61 -29.38
C ILE A 255 1.36 25.52 -28.11
N LEU A 256 1.64 24.31 -27.61
CA LEU A 256 2.42 24.09 -26.40
C LEU A 256 3.86 24.59 -26.50
N GLN A 257 4.47 24.51 -27.69
CA GLN A 257 5.81 25.07 -27.93
C GLN A 257 5.85 26.55 -27.56
N PHE A 258 4.92 27.35 -28.10
CA PHE A 258 4.87 28.79 -27.89
C PHE A 258 4.26 29.18 -26.53
N LEU A 259 3.27 28.42 -26.05
CA LEU A 259 2.68 28.62 -24.74
C LEU A 259 3.70 28.43 -23.63
N SER A 260 4.59 27.44 -23.72
CA SER A 260 5.62 27.21 -22.70
C SER A 260 6.56 28.41 -22.51
N VAL A 261 6.81 29.19 -23.57
CA VAL A 261 7.57 30.44 -23.49
C VAL A 261 6.73 31.58 -22.93
N GLY A 262 5.47 31.69 -23.35
CA GLY A 262 4.54 32.68 -22.84
C GLY A 262 4.32 32.56 -21.34
N ASP A 263 3.95 31.38 -20.86
CA ASP A 263 3.71 31.08 -19.44
C ASP A 263 4.97 31.40 -18.60
N LYS A 264 6.13 30.86 -19.00
CA LYS A 264 7.39 31.09 -18.27
C LYS A 264 7.82 32.57 -18.21
N LEU A 265 7.78 33.28 -19.34
CA LEU A 265 8.24 34.67 -19.41
C LEU A 265 7.19 35.68 -18.94
N GLY A 266 5.91 35.30 -18.96
CA GLY A 266 4.81 36.09 -18.43
C GLY A 266 4.75 36.10 -16.91
N ALA A 267 5.42 35.18 -16.23
CA ALA A 267 5.52 35.15 -14.77
C ALA A 267 6.47 36.23 -14.23
N ILE A 268 6.05 37.03 -13.24
CA ILE A 268 6.87 38.02 -12.52
C ILE A 268 7.30 37.49 -11.15
N PRO A 269 8.45 36.78 -11.05
CA PRO A 269 8.89 36.22 -9.79
C PRO A 269 9.41 37.30 -8.85
N ILE A 270 9.44 36.97 -7.55
CA ILE A 270 10.05 37.81 -6.52
C ILE A 270 11.53 38.04 -6.87
N PRO A 271 12.09 39.27 -6.68
CA PRO A 271 13.47 39.58 -7.04
C PRO A 271 14.53 38.62 -6.48
N SER A 272 14.29 38.01 -5.32
CA SER A 272 15.18 37.02 -4.71
C SER A 272 15.25 35.68 -5.43
N ILE A 273 14.28 35.37 -6.30
CA ILE A 273 14.16 34.13 -7.06
C ILE A 273 14.48 34.37 -8.55
N TYR A 274 14.41 35.62 -9.01
CA TYR A 274 14.67 35.97 -10.39
C TYR A 274 16.15 35.75 -10.77
N ASN A 275 16.36 34.98 -11.84
CA ASN A 275 17.66 34.82 -12.46
C ASN A 275 17.49 34.87 -13.98
N TYR A 276 18.04 35.92 -14.61
CA TYR A 276 18.00 36.11 -16.05
C TYR A 276 18.67 34.96 -16.83
N GLU A 277 19.73 34.34 -16.29
CA GLU A 277 20.38 33.19 -16.92
C GLU A 277 19.45 31.98 -16.97
N ASN A 278 18.55 31.82 -15.99
CA ASN A 278 17.56 30.73 -16.02
C ASN A 278 16.56 30.90 -17.17
N ASP A 279 16.12 32.13 -17.46
CA ASP A 279 15.21 32.40 -18.57
C ASP A 279 15.91 32.16 -19.92
N LEU A 280 17.19 32.54 -20.06
CA LEU A 280 17.99 32.23 -21.25
C LEU A 280 18.19 30.73 -21.45
N ASN A 281 18.60 30.02 -20.38
CA ASN A 281 18.77 28.57 -20.40
C ASN A 281 17.46 27.87 -20.79
N PHE A 282 16.33 28.37 -20.30
CA PHE A 282 15.01 27.85 -20.65
C PHE A 282 14.66 28.04 -22.12
N LEU A 283 14.88 29.25 -22.66
CA LEU A 283 14.65 29.54 -24.08
C LEU A 283 15.49 28.65 -24.99
N ASP A 284 16.78 28.52 -24.69
CA ASP A 284 17.69 27.67 -25.48
C ASP A 284 17.30 26.18 -25.40
N SER A 285 16.64 25.78 -24.30
CA SER A 285 16.11 24.43 -24.12
C SER A 285 14.85 24.15 -24.96
N ARG A 286 14.13 25.15 -25.48
CA ARG A 286 12.85 24.93 -26.17
C ARG A 286 12.97 24.19 -27.48
N ASN A 287 14.11 24.30 -28.17
CA ASN A 287 14.39 23.46 -29.35
C ASN A 287 14.50 21.97 -28.99
N LYS A 288 15.07 21.66 -27.82
CA LYS A 288 15.12 20.28 -27.29
C LYS A 288 13.70 19.81 -26.92
N PHE A 289 12.90 20.67 -26.29
CA PHE A 289 11.51 20.36 -25.96
C PHE A 289 10.70 20.06 -27.23
N LYS A 290 10.73 20.95 -28.23
CA LYS A 290 10.08 20.80 -29.52
C LYS A 290 10.45 19.48 -30.21
N SER A 291 11.75 19.23 -30.36
CA SER A 291 12.23 18.00 -31.01
C SER A 291 11.83 16.74 -30.23
N PHE A 292 11.75 16.80 -28.90
CA PHE A 292 11.35 15.68 -28.06
C PHE A 292 9.85 15.35 -28.21
N ILE A 293 8.96 16.35 -28.10
CA ILE A 293 7.50 16.11 -28.21
C ILE A 293 7.07 15.78 -29.64
N GLN A 294 7.89 16.10 -30.65
CA GLN A 294 7.65 15.73 -32.05
C GLN A 294 8.03 14.27 -32.38
N ARG A 295 8.73 13.56 -31.49
CA ARG A 295 9.08 12.14 -31.69
C ARG A 295 7.84 11.26 -31.76
N ASP A 296 7.99 10.12 -32.42
CA ASP A 296 6.97 9.08 -32.38
C ASP A 296 6.81 8.54 -30.94
N PRO A 297 5.56 8.30 -30.50
CA PRO A 297 5.28 7.83 -29.14
C PRO A 297 5.85 6.44 -28.79
N ILE A 298 6.42 5.74 -29.77
CA ILE A 298 6.96 4.38 -29.65
C ILE A 298 8.10 4.31 -28.61
N SER A 299 8.88 5.39 -28.44
CA SER A 299 10.06 5.43 -27.54
C SER A 299 9.79 5.64 -26.04
N VAL A 300 8.52 5.75 -25.64
CA VAL A 300 8.11 6.10 -24.27
C VAL A 300 7.80 4.86 -23.43
N GLN A 301 8.14 4.80 -22.15
CA GLN A 301 7.60 3.73 -21.28
C GLN A 301 6.11 3.97 -21.05
N ILE A 302 5.27 3.12 -21.65
CA ILE A 302 3.85 2.97 -21.30
C ILE A 302 3.76 1.59 -20.65
N GLY A 303 3.11 1.52 -19.50
CA GLY A 303 2.82 0.28 -18.79
C GLY A 303 2.17 -0.78 -19.69
N ASN A 304 2.35 -2.05 -19.33
CA ASN A 304 1.97 -3.17 -20.19
C ASN A 304 0.45 -3.42 -20.25
N HIS A 305 -0.29 -2.74 -19.40
CA HIS A 305 -1.72 -2.87 -19.30
C HIS A 305 -2.38 -1.50 -19.32
N LEU A 306 -3.65 -1.47 -19.69
CA LEU A 306 -4.43 -0.25 -19.76
C LEU A 306 -5.75 -0.43 -19.05
N ILE A 307 -6.12 0.57 -18.28
CA ILE A 307 -7.46 0.74 -17.73
C ILE A 307 -8.03 2.03 -18.30
N LEU A 308 -9.25 1.99 -18.81
CA LEU A 308 -10.00 3.20 -19.14
C LEU A 308 -10.98 3.49 -18.01
N THR A 309 -10.95 4.70 -17.49
CA THR A 309 -11.96 5.19 -16.55
C THR A 309 -12.83 6.22 -17.24
N ILE A 310 -14.11 5.91 -17.37
CA ILE A 310 -15.10 6.83 -17.95
C ILE A 310 -15.83 7.48 -16.79
N THR A 311 -15.56 8.77 -16.62
CA THR A 311 -16.04 9.54 -15.48
C THR A 311 -16.91 10.69 -15.96
N GLY A 312 -17.77 11.17 -15.07
CA GLY A 312 -18.76 12.17 -15.41
C GLY A 312 -20.01 12.00 -14.58
N ARG A 313 -20.81 13.05 -14.54
CA ARG A 313 -22.03 13.11 -13.73
C ARG A 313 -23.10 12.15 -14.19
N SER A 314 -24.15 12.01 -13.38
CA SER A 314 -25.36 11.36 -13.84
C SER A 314 -25.94 12.09 -15.06
N ALA A 315 -26.48 11.32 -16.00
CA ALA A 315 -26.92 11.76 -17.33
C ALA A 315 -25.85 12.51 -18.16
N SER A 316 -24.55 12.31 -17.94
CA SER A 316 -23.53 12.97 -18.76
C SER A 316 -23.32 12.37 -20.15
N GLY A 317 -23.80 11.14 -20.39
CA GLY A 317 -23.65 10.44 -21.66
C GLY A 317 -22.54 9.38 -21.70
N LYS A 318 -21.94 9.02 -20.55
CA LYS A 318 -20.87 8.00 -20.45
C LYS A 318 -21.18 6.70 -21.21
N THR A 319 -22.32 6.07 -20.90
CA THR A 319 -22.71 4.81 -21.53
C THR A 319 -22.91 4.94 -23.04
N HIS A 320 -23.44 6.08 -23.50
CA HIS A 320 -23.55 6.37 -24.94
C HIS A 320 -22.17 6.51 -25.59
N PHE A 321 -21.25 7.22 -24.93
CA PHE A 321 -19.86 7.37 -25.39
C PHE A 321 -19.13 6.02 -25.47
N ILE A 322 -19.28 5.16 -24.46
CA ILE A 322 -18.69 3.81 -24.47
C ILE A 322 -19.22 3.01 -25.66
N LYS A 323 -20.54 2.91 -25.81
CA LYS A 323 -21.17 2.07 -26.86
C LYS A 323 -20.92 2.58 -28.27
N ASN A 324 -20.93 3.90 -28.50
CA ASN A 324 -20.93 4.47 -29.85
C ASN A 324 -19.59 5.03 -30.30
N VAL A 325 -18.63 5.24 -29.37
CA VAL A 325 -17.30 5.76 -29.70
C VAL A 325 -16.22 4.75 -29.35
N LEU A 326 -16.16 4.30 -28.09
CA LEU A 326 -15.07 3.44 -27.65
C LEU A 326 -15.19 2.03 -28.21
N GLN A 327 -16.35 1.38 -28.11
CA GLN A 327 -16.52 0.02 -28.58
C GLN A 327 -16.16 -0.14 -30.08
N PRO A 328 -16.69 0.68 -31.02
CA PRO A 328 -16.27 0.61 -32.42
C PRO A 328 -14.77 0.83 -32.63
N MET A 329 -14.16 1.74 -31.86
CA MET A 329 -12.72 1.98 -31.91
C MET A 329 -11.91 0.75 -31.45
N PHE A 330 -12.31 0.13 -30.34
CA PHE A 330 -11.65 -1.07 -29.84
C PHE A 330 -11.79 -2.25 -30.81
N ASP A 331 -12.98 -2.42 -31.38
CA ASP A 331 -13.27 -3.43 -32.39
C ASP A 331 -12.41 -3.22 -33.64
N GLN A 332 -12.30 -1.97 -34.13
CA GLN A 332 -11.47 -1.59 -35.27
C GLN A 332 -9.97 -1.93 -35.05
N HIS A 333 -9.48 -1.74 -33.83
CA HIS A 333 -8.08 -2.02 -33.49
C HIS A 333 -7.82 -3.46 -33.02
N GLY A 334 -8.87 -4.28 -32.89
CA GLY A 334 -8.78 -5.66 -32.41
C GLY A 334 -8.28 -5.76 -30.97
N VAL A 335 -8.66 -4.80 -30.11
CA VAL A 335 -8.29 -4.79 -28.69
C VAL A 335 -9.43 -5.39 -27.89
N ARG A 336 -9.14 -6.45 -27.12
CA ARG A 336 -10.13 -7.05 -26.22
C ARG A 336 -10.38 -6.14 -25.03
N PHE A 337 -11.65 -5.92 -24.70
CA PHE A 337 -12.05 -5.10 -23.56
C PHE A 337 -13.25 -5.72 -22.84
N ILE A 338 -13.47 -5.28 -21.59
CA ILE A 338 -14.72 -5.50 -20.86
C ILE A 338 -15.23 -4.18 -20.30
N VAL A 339 -16.55 -4.02 -20.21
CA VAL A 339 -17.15 -2.85 -19.53
C VAL A 339 -17.49 -3.26 -18.09
N VAL A 340 -16.84 -2.60 -17.13
CA VAL A 340 -17.08 -2.79 -15.69
C VAL A 340 -17.95 -1.62 -15.21
N SER A 341 -19.27 -1.77 -15.35
CA SER A 341 -20.23 -0.78 -14.89
C SER A 341 -20.63 -1.05 -13.44
N ARG A 342 -20.46 -0.04 -12.56
CA ARG A 342 -20.88 -0.12 -11.16
C ARG A 342 -22.38 -0.41 -11.04
N ASP A 343 -23.17 0.22 -11.90
CA ASP A 343 -24.63 0.13 -11.90
C ASP A 343 -25.12 -1.25 -12.33
N ASP A 344 -24.50 -1.83 -13.37
CA ASP A 344 -24.80 -3.21 -13.83
C ASP A 344 -24.48 -4.24 -12.75
N ILE A 345 -23.31 -4.11 -12.10
CA ILE A 345 -22.91 -5.01 -11.01
C ILE A 345 -23.82 -4.86 -9.79
N MET A 346 -24.20 -3.62 -9.44
CA MET A 346 -25.11 -3.34 -8.34
C MET A 346 -26.51 -3.90 -8.59
N VAL A 347 -27.04 -3.77 -9.81
CA VAL A 347 -28.33 -4.37 -10.19
C VAL A 347 -28.26 -5.89 -10.13
N LYS A 348 -27.21 -6.53 -10.68
CA LYS A 348 -27.04 -8.00 -10.64
C LYS A 348 -26.97 -8.55 -9.21
N ILE A 349 -26.18 -7.92 -8.34
CA ILE A 349 -26.06 -8.34 -6.93
C ILE A 349 -27.39 -8.12 -6.18
N ALA A 350 -28.02 -6.96 -6.38
CA ALA A 350 -29.29 -6.66 -5.73
C ALA A 350 -30.43 -7.58 -6.24
N SER A 351 -30.45 -7.92 -7.52
CA SER A 351 -31.46 -8.79 -8.12
C SER A 351 -31.32 -10.23 -7.66
N GLU A 352 -30.09 -10.74 -7.53
CA GLU A 352 -29.80 -12.04 -6.90
C GLU A 352 -30.36 -12.07 -5.46
N SER A 353 -30.11 -11.01 -4.68
CA SER A 353 -30.65 -10.89 -3.33
C SER A 353 -32.18 -10.78 -3.27
N LEU A 354 -32.81 -10.21 -4.31
CA LEU A 354 -34.25 -10.07 -4.43
C LEU A 354 -34.94 -11.27 -5.12
N SER A 355 -34.16 -12.22 -5.64
CA SER A 355 -34.65 -13.33 -6.49
C SER A 355 -35.49 -12.83 -7.67
N ILE A 356 -35.01 -11.80 -8.37
CA ILE A 356 -35.63 -11.28 -9.60
C ILE A 356 -34.69 -11.47 -10.79
N ASP A 357 -35.25 -11.86 -11.93
CA ASP A 357 -34.49 -12.00 -13.16
C ASP A 357 -34.14 -10.62 -13.74
N VAL A 358 -32.94 -10.51 -14.30
CA VAL A 358 -32.45 -9.29 -14.95
C VAL A 358 -32.05 -9.57 -16.40
N PRO A 359 -32.32 -8.65 -17.34
CA PRO A 359 -31.86 -8.77 -18.71
C PRO A 359 -30.35 -8.97 -18.83
N ALA A 360 -29.93 -9.93 -19.65
CA ALA A 360 -28.52 -10.26 -19.84
C ALA A 360 -27.72 -9.14 -20.55
N ASP A 361 -28.41 -8.27 -21.30
CA ASP A 361 -27.83 -7.16 -22.06
C ASP A 361 -27.61 -5.89 -21.21
N GLY A 362 -28.02 -5.90 -19.95
CA GLY A 362 -27.91 -4.77 -19.02
C GLY A 362 -28.86 -3.60 -19.33
N ASN A 363 -29.86 -3.79 -20.20
CA ASN A 363 -30.87 -2.78 -20.48
C ASN A 363 -32.03 -2.91 -19.48
N TYR A 364 -31.87 -2.33 -18.30
CA TYR A 364 -32.90 -2.31 -17.27
C TYR A 364 -33.94 -1.23 -17.55
N ASP A 365 -35.22 -1.54 -17.30
CA ASP A 365 -36.21 -0.48 -17.16
C ASP A 365 -35.96 0.32 -15.86
N GLY A 366 -36.53 1.52 -15.81
CA GLY A 366 -36.33 2.42 -14.67
C GLY A 366 -36.88 1.88 -13.35
N GLU A 367 -37.95 1.11 -13.39
CA GLU A 367 -38.60 0.55 -12.19
C GLU A 367 -37.71 -0.51 -11.53
N LEU A 368 -37.19 -1.45 -12.34
CA LEU A 368 -36.24 -2.47 -11.92
C LEU A 368 -34.95 -1.85 -11.36
N TYR A 369 -34.38 -0.87 -12.05
CA TYR A 369 -33.18 -0.17 -11.57
C TYR A 369 -33.43 0.50 -10.22
N SER A 370 -34.51 1.27 -10.10
CA SER A 370 -34.87 1.98 -8.87
C SER A 370 -35.07 1.02 -7.69
N ARG A 371 -35.75 -0.11 -7.93
CA ARG A 371 -35.95 -1.17 -6.93
C ARG A 371 -34.62 -1.78 -6.46
N CYS A 372 -33.74 -2.16 -7.39
CA CYS A 372 -32.43 -2.71 -7.06
C CYS A 372 -31.51 -1.69 -6.35
N PHE A 373 -31.52 -0.43 -6.79
CA PHE A 373 -30.74 0.64 -6.17
C PHE A 373 -31.16 0.87 -4.71
N ASN A 374 -32.47 0.98 -4.46
CA ASN A 374 -33.00 1.16 -3.11
C ASN A 374 -32.64 -0.02 -2.20
N HIS A 375 -32.76 -1.25 -2.71
CA HIS A 375 -32.36 -2.46 -1.98
C HIS A 375 -30.86 -2.46 -1.67
N SER A 376 -30.01 -2.11 -2.63
CA SER A 376 -28.56 -2.01 -2.45
C SER A 376 -28.17 -1.02 -1.35
N MET A 377 -28.84 0.13 -1.29
CA MET A 377 -28.63 1.13 -0.24
C MET A 377 -29.13 0.64 1.13
N GLN A 378 -30.31 0.01 1.18
CA GLN A 378 -30.88 -0.53 2.42
C GLN A 378 -30.03 -1.65 3.02
N GLN A 379 -29.50 -2.54 2.19
CA GLN A 379 -28.67 -3.68 2.60
C GLN A 379 -27.16 -3.37 2.66
N SER A 380 -26.76 -2.11 2.40
CA SER A 380 -25.36 -1.68 2.42
C SER A 380 -24.43 -2.54 1.54
N LEU A 381 -24.90 -2.98 0.35
CA LEU A 381 -24.17 -3.91 -0.53
C LEU A 381 -22.92 -3.30 -1.20
N GLY A 382 -22.56 -2.06 -0.88
CA GLY A 382 -21.49 -1.31 -1.53
C GLY A 382 -20.10 -1.97 -1.43
N SER A 383 -19.80 -2.67 -0.33
CA SER A 383 -18.54 -3.41 -0.16
C SER A 383 -18.43 -4.58 -1.15
N ILE A 384 -19.53 -5.33 -1.32
CA ILE A 384 -19.62 -6.48 -2.24
C ILE A 384 -19.52 -6.00 -3.69
N VAL A 385 -20.23 -4.92 -4.05
CA VAL A 385 -20.13 -4.28 -5.38
C VAL A 385 -18.68 -3.89 -5.68
N ASN A 386 -18.00 -3.21 -4.74
CA ASN A 386 -16.60 -2.81 -4.92
C ASN A 386 -15.66 -4.02 -5.06
N GLN A 387 -15.88 -5.09 -4.28
CA GLN A 387 -15.10 -6.32 -4.36
C GLN A 387 -15.27 -7.04 -5.71
N ARG A 388 -16.51 -7.09 -6.22
CA ARG A 388 -16.81 -7.68 -7.54
C ARG A 388 -16.17 -6.87 -8.66
N MET A 389 -16.29 -5.54 -8.62
CA MET A 389 -15.60 -4.65 -9.56
C MET A 389 -14.08 -4.87 -9.52
N ARG A 390 -13.47 -4.87 -8.33
CA ARG A 390 -12.03 -5.10 -8.16
C ARG A 390 -11.56 -6.42 -8.77
N THR A 391 -12.34 -7.47 -8.56
CA THR A 391 -12.03 -8.80 -9.12
C THR A 391 -12.09 -8.76 -10.65
N MET A 392 -13.17 -8.23 -11.23
CA MET A 392 -13.30 -8.13 -12.70
C MET A 392 -12.20 -7.27 -13.34
N ILE A 393 -11.82 -6.15 -12.70
CA ILE A 393 -10.74 -5.28 -13.18
C ILE A 393 -9.40 -6.02 -13.12
N GLY A 394 -9.09 -6.67 -11.99
CA GLY A 394 -7.86 -7.44 -11.83
C GLY A 394 -7.75 -8.59 -12.83
N ASP A 395 -8.81 -9.38 -12.98
CA ASP A 395 -8.85 -10.50 -13.92
C ASP A 395 -8.69 -10.00 -15.36
N ALA A 396 -9.32 -8.89 -15.75
CA ALA A 396 -9.16 -8.33 -17.08
C ALA A 396 -7.70 -7.91 -17.35
N VAL A 397 -7.11 -7.14 -16.43
CA VAL A 397 -5.72 -6.68 -16.54
C VAL A 397 -4.76 -7.87 -16.67
N LEU A 398 -4.90 -8.88 -15.81
CA LEU A 398 -4.06 -10.08 -15.81
C LEU A 398 -4.19 -10.90 -17.10
N ASN A 399 -5.35 -10.86 -17.76
CA ASN A 399 -5.60 -11.57 -19.02
C ASN A 399 -5.30 -10.72 -20.27
N GLY A 400 -4.71 -9.53 -20.11
CA GLY A 400 -4.46 -8.61 -21.24
C GLY A 400 -5.75 -8.12 -21.89
N ILE A 401 -6.82 -7.98 -21.12
CA ILE A 401 -8.10 -7.41 -21.52
C ILE A 401 -8.20 -6.02 -20.89
N VAL A 402 -8.58 -5.01 -21.67
CA VAL A 402 -8.68 -3.63 -21.18
C VAL A 402 -10.01 -3.43 -20.43
N PRO A 403 -10.04 -3.22 -19.10
CA PRO A 403 -11.28 -2.86 -18.42
C PRO A 403 -11.63 -1.39 -18.69
N ILE A 404 -12.85 -1.16 -19.17
CA ILE A 404 -13.48 0.15 -19.29
C ILE A 404 -14.44 0.32 -18.11
N ILE A 405 -14.08 1.19 -17.17
CA ILE A 405 -14.81 1.38 -15.92
C ILE A 405 -15.82 2.50 -16.11
N ASP A 406 -17.12 2.18 -16.10
CA ASP A 406 -18.21 3.15 -16.11
C ASP A 406 -18.68 3.38 -14.67
N THR A 407 -18.37 4.56 -14.12
CA THR A 407 -18.75 4.89 -12.76
C THR A 407 -18.96 6.39 -12.54
N VAL A 408 -19.87 6.72 -11.62
CA VAL A 408 -20.07 8.10 -11.13
C VAL A 408 -19.02 8.46 -10.06
N MET A 409 -18.25 7.47 -9.56
CA MET A 409 -17.32 7.60 -8.43
C MET A 409 -16.09 8.51 -8.67
N GLY A 410 -15.85 8.96 -9.90
CA GLY A 410 -14.62 9.63 -10.33
C GLY A 410 -14.24 10.91 -9.56
N LEU A 411 -15.09 11.44 -8.67
CA LEU A 411 -14.78 12.60 -7.85
C LEU A 411 -14.16 12.26 -6.48
N ASN A 412 -13.90 11.00 -6.14
CA ASN A 412 -13.27 10.64 -4.86
C ASN A 412 -12.07 9.69 -5.06
N PRO A 413 -10.82 10.12 -4.81
CA PRO A 413 -9.62 9.28 -5.01
C PRO A 413 -9.65 7.99 -4.19
N ARG A 414 -10.23 8.03 -2.98
CA ARG A 414 -10.32 6.83 -2.11
C ARG A 414 -11.14 5.71 -2.75
N SER A 415 -12.04 6.05 -3.68
CA SER A 415 -12.83 5.09 -4.43
C SER A 415 -11.96 4.22 -5.34
N TYR A 416 -10.95 4.80 -5.99
CA TYR A 416 -10.08 4.05 -6.89
C TYR A 416 -9.19 3.06 -6.14
N ASP A 417 -8.68 3.46 -4.97
CA ASP A 417 -7.91 2.55 -4.10
C ASP A 417 -8.74 1.34 -3.63
N LEU A 418 -10.08 1.47 -3.61
CA LEU A 418 -10.99 0.37 -3.32
C LEU A 418 -11.29 -0.51 -4.54
N LEU A 419 -11.17 0.01 -5.76
CA LEU A 419 -11.49 -0.71 -6.99
C LEU A 419 -10.28 -1.34 -7.66
N PHE A 420 -9.09 -0.78 -7.49
CA PHE A 420 -7.90 -1.25 -8.18
C PHE A 420 -7.13 -2.29 -7.35
N PRO A 421 -6.89 -3.50 -7.87
CA PRO A 421 -6.04 -4.49 -7.22
C PRO A 421 -4.58 -4.03 -7.27
N ARG A 422 -3.99 -3.69 -6.11
CA ARG A 422 -2.63 -3.10 -6.04
C ARG A 422 -1.57 -3.90 -6.77
N ASP A 423 -1.69 -5.23 -6.72
CA ASP A 423 -0.85 -6.20 -7.39
C ASP A 423 -0.92 -6.12 -8.92
N ALA A 424 -2.10 -5.85 -9.49
CA ALA A 424 -2.27 -5.72 -10.94
C ALA A 424 -1.82 -4.35 -11.48
N MET A 425 -1.69 -3.33 -10.63
CA MET A 425 -1.57 -1.94 -11.07
C MET A 425 -0.15 -1.41 -11.26
N ALA A 426 0.87 -2.17 -10.83
CA ALA A 426 2.26 -1.70 -10.84
C ALA A 426 2.77 -1.34 -12.25
N ASN A 427 2.19 -1.92 -13.31
CA ASN A 427 2.50 -1.64 -14.71
C ASN A 427 1.24 -1.26 -15.53
N VAL A 428 0.25 -0.63 -14.90
CA VAL A 428 -0.98 -0.20 -15.59
C VAL A 428 -0.92 1.28 -15.91
N GLU A 429 -1.22 1.62 -17.17
CA GLU A 429 -1.63 2.97 -17.51
C GLU A 429 -3.13 3.16 -17.29
N ILE A 430 -3.49 4.29 -16.70
CA ILE A 430 -4.88 4.66 -16.50
C ILE A 430 -5.18 5.82 -17.45
N VAL A 431 -6.06 5.59 -18.42
CA VAL A 431 -6.61 6.66 -19.25
C VAL A 431 -7.96 7.05 -18.66
N GLN A 432 -8.10 8.31 -18.27
CA GLN A 432 -9.36 8.86 -17.81
C GLN A 432 -10.02 9.68 -18.91
N ILE A 433 -11.30 9.45 -19.13
CA ILE A 433 -12.12 10.25 -20.05
C ILE A 433 -13.28 10.83 -19.25
N ILE A 434 -13.28 12.15 -19.10
CA ILE A 434 -14.33 12.91 -18.44
C ILE A 434 -15.38 13.27 -19.48
N VAL A 435 -16.54 12.63 -19.40
CA VAL A 435 -17.68 12.86 -20.30
C VAL A 435 -18.67 13.78 -19.60
N ASP A 436 -18.95 14.93 -20.22
CA ASP A 436 -19.99 15.86 -19.80
C ASP A 436 -20.88 16.31 -20.97
N ARG A 437 -21.99 16.97 -20.63
CA ARG A 437 -22.88 17.60 -21.59
C ARG A 437 -23.40 18.95 -21.09
N GLN A 438 -23.54 19.88 -22.02
CA GLN A 438 -24.08 21.24 -21.83
C GLN A 438 -25.49 21.39 -22.44
N ILE A 439 -26.12 20.27 -22.78
CA ILE A 439 -27.49 20.19 -23.27
C ILE A 439 -28.42 19.90 -22.09
N MET A 440 -29.63 20.47 -22.12
CA MET A 440 -30.66 20.24 -21.10
C MET A 440 -30.93 18.77 -20.85
N ILE A 441 -31.08 18.42 -19.57
CA ILE A 441 -31.66 17.14 -19.15
C ILE A 441 -33.16 17.15 -19.36
N THR A 442 -33.61 16.10 -20.04
CA THR A 442 -35.00 15.86 -20.39
C THR A 442 -35.62 14.83 -19.45
N GLN A 443 -36.94 14.75 -19.41
CA GLN A 443 -37.64 13.71 -18.65
C GLN A 443 -37.25 12.30 -19.13
N ALA A 444 -37.02 12.11 -20.44
CA ALA A 444 -36.56 10.85 -21.01
C ALA A 444 -35.21 10.35 -20.43
N ASP A 445 -34.30 11.27 -20.06
CA ASP A 445 -33.06 10.90 -19.38
C ASP A 445 -33.31 10.36 -17.96
N ALA A 446 -34.32 10.88 -17.28
CA ALA A 446 -34.70 10.53 -15.92
C ALA A 446 -35.54 9.24 -15.88
N ASP A 447 -36.43 9.04 -16.86
CA ASP A 447 -37.25 7.84 -17.01
C ASP A 447 -36.40 6.58 -17.14
N ARG A 448 -35.24 6.67 -17.79
CA ARG A 448 -34.25 5.58 -17.87
C ARG A 448 -33.78 5.05 -16.51
N LEU A 449 -33.81 5.88 -15.47
CA LEU A 449 -33.42 5.53 -14.10
C LEU A 449 -34.64 5.33 -13.18
N GLY A 450 -35.86 5.48 -13.70
CA GLY A 450 -37.09 5.39 -12.93
C GLY A 450 -37.24 6.50 -11.89
N VAL A 451 -36.70 7.69 -12.17
CA VAL A 451 -36.76 8.85 -11.28
C VAL A 451 -37.37 10.06 -11.98
N SER A 452 -37.86 11.03 -11.22
CA SER A 452 -38.34 12.31 -11.79
C SER A 452 -37.17 13.14 -12.34
N LEU A 453 -37.44 14.04 -13.29
CA LEU A 453 -36.43 15.00 -13.77
C LEU A 453 -35.81 15.80 -12.61
N GLN A 454 -36.63 16.21 -11.65
CA GLN A 454 -36.16 16.91 -10.45
C GLN A 454 -35.12 16.09 -9.69
N LYS A 455 -35.42 14.79 -9.45
CA LYS A 455 -34.50 13.90 -8.77
C LYS A 455 -33.23 13.66 -9.58
N GLN A 456 -33.35 13.58 -10.90
CA GLN A 456 -32.20 13.46 -11.79
C GLN A 456 -31.30 14.71 -11.74
N LEU A 457 -31.89 15.90 -11.60
CA LEU A 457 -31.15 17.15 -11.43
C LEU A 457 -30.46 17.24 -10.07
N GLU A 458 -31.11 16.78 -9.01
CA GLU A 458 -30.47 16.61 -7.69
C GLU A 458 -29.26 15.68 -7.77
N ILE A 459 -29.41 14.51 -8.40
CA ILE A 459 -28.32 13.52 -8.55
C ILE A 459 -27.18 14.09 -9.41
N ARG A 460 -27.49 14.90 -10.43
CA ARG A 460 -26.46 15.57 -11.24
C ARG A 460 -25.70 16.65 -10.45
N GLY A 461 -26.39 17.40 -9.58
CA GLY A 461 -25.84 18.51 -8.81
C GLY A 461 -25.55 19.78 -9.64
N ILE A 462 -25.15 20.87 -8.95
CA ILE A 462 -24.75 22.16 -9.55
C ILE A 462 -23.42 21.97 -10.29
N GLY A 463 -23.31 22.49 -11.53
CA GLY A 463 -22.36 22.19 -12.64
C GLY A 463 -20.96 21.63 -12.31
N LEU A 464 -20.29 20.94 -13.28
CA LEU A 464 -19.20 19.95 -13.07
C LEU A 464 -18.18 20.26 -11.95
N LEU A 465 -17.89 21.54 -11.72
CA LEU A 465 -16.83 22.02 -10.86
C LEU A 465 -17.26 23.07 -9.82
N GLY A 466 -18.54 23.47 -9.76
CA GLY A 466 -19.01 24.57 -8.90
C GLY A 466 -18.96 24.32 -7.39
N ASP A 467 -19.00 23.05 -6.97
CA ASP A 467 -18.94 22.63 -5.56
C ASP A 467 -17.77 21.66 -5.28
N SER A 468 -16.92 21.40 -6.28
CA SER A 468 -15.85 20.42 -6.17
C SER A 468 -14.74 20.96 -5.27
N THR A 469 -14.45 20.28 -4.15
CA THR A 469 -13.31 20.67 -3.31
C THR A 469 -12.01 20.46 -4.08
N ALA A 470 -10.97 21.26 -3.79
CA ALA A 470 -9.64 21.10 -4.39
C ALA A 470 -9.09 19.65 -4.26
N GLY A 471 -9.51 18.92 -3.23
CA GLY A 471 -9.19 17.50 -3.06
C GLY A 471 -9.79 16.59 -4.13
N GLN A 472 -11.04 16.82 -4.55
CA GLN A 472 -11.72 16.04 -5.59
C GLN A 472 -11.13 16.29 -6.98
N ILE A 473 -10.69 17.52 -7.24
CA ILE A 473 -10.03 17.87 -8.50
C ILE A 473 -8.63 17.23 -8.54
N SER A 474 -7.91 17.21 -7.42
CA SER A 474 -6.55 16.62 -7.37
C SER A 474 -6.48 15.14 -7.75
N SER A 475 -7.58 14.38 -7.59
CA SER A 475 -7.63 12.97 -7.99
C SER A 475 -7.89 12.74 -9.48
N LEU A 476 -8.41 13.77 -10.16
CA LEU A 476 -8.65 13.75 -11.60
C LEU A 476 -7.42 14.16 -12.40
N MET A 477 -6.34 14.57 -11.72
CA MET A 477 -5.13 15.09 -12.37
C MET A 477 -4.24 13.96 -12.86
N GLU A 478 -3.55 14.21 -13.97
CA GLU A 478 -2.55 13.30 -14.50
C GLU A 478 -1.38 13.09 -13.52
N LYS A 479 -0.78 11.90 -13.51
CA LYS A 479 0.44 11.57 -12.75
C LYS A 479 1.56 12.59 -13.00
N SER A 480 1.65 13.09 -14.23
CA SER A 480 2.59 14.14 -14.68
C SER A 480 2.48 15.44 -13.89
N SER A 481 1.33 15.65 -13.23
CA SER A 481 0.96 16.91 -12.57
C SER A 481 1.20 16.90 -11.06
N VAL A 482 1.71 15.80 -10.48
CA VAL A 482 1.85 15.61 -9.03
C VAL A 482 3.33 15.58 -8.65
N GLU A 483 3.71 16.30 -7.60
CA GLU A 483 5.09 16.33 -7.07
C GLU A 483 5.48 14.97 -6.46
N ARG A 484 6.77 14.59 -6.59
CA ARG A 484 7.31 13.30 -6.12
C ARG A 484 7.08 13.10 -4.62
N GLY A 485 6.57 11.92 -4.26
CA GLY A 485 6.45 11.46 -2.87
C GLY A 485 5.16 10.70 -2.57
N GLN A 486 4.14 10.87 -3.41
CA GLN A 486 2.87 10.15 -3.32
C GLN A 486 2.63 9.41 -4.64
N ASN A 487 3.27 8.26 -4.84
CA ASN A 487 2.93 7.36 -5.95
C ASN A 487 1.53 6.78 -5.70
N ASN A 488 0.48 7.57 -5.97
CA ASN A 488 -0.87 7.05 -6.02
C ASN A 488 -0.99 6.25 -7.32
N ILE A 489 -0.83 4.93 -7.16
CA ILE A 489 -0.99 3.92 -8.20
C ILE A 489 -2.32 4.08 -8.96
N SER A 490 -3.32 4.71 -8.33
CA SER A 490 -4.66 4.99 -8.85
C SER A 490 -4.81 6.26 -9.70
N GLN A 491 -3.79 7.12 -9.81
CA GLN A 491 -3.91 8.36 -10.60
C GLN A 491 -3.89 8.11 -12.11
N PRO A 492 -4.68 8.87 -12.91
CA PRO A 492 -4.67 8.75 -14.36
C PRO A 492 -3.32 9.18 -14.94
N THR A 493 -2.86 8.49 -15.97
CA THR A 493 -1.69 8.85 -16.77
C THR A 493 -2.06 9.90 -17.82
N PHE A 494 -3.22 9.71 -18.46
CA PHE A 494 -3.80 10.64 -19.43
C PHE A 494 -5.21 11.00 -18.99
N VAL A 495 -5.58 12.28 -19.14
CA VAL A 495 -6.93 12.75 -18.88
C VAL A 495 -7.47 13.43 -20.12
N PHE A 496 -8.58 12.94 -20.65
CA PHE A 496 -9.31 13.55 -21.75
C PHE A 496 -10.64 14.11 -21.28
N THR A 497 -11.13 15.15 -21.94
CA THR A 497 -12.47 15.70 -21.70
C THR A 497 -13.28 15.61 -22.97
N VAL A 498 -14.52 15.14 -22.85
CA VAL A 498 -15.48 15.05 -23.95
C VAL A 498 -16.74 15.77 -23.52
N VAL A 499 -16.99 16.95 -24.08
CA VAL A 499 -18.12 17.80 -23.70
C VAL A 499 -19.09 17.94 -24.86
N ARG A 500 -20.30 17.40 -24.70
CA ARG A 500 -21.36 17.53 -25.70
C ARG A 500 -22.06 18.87 -25.55
N THR A 501 -22.01 19.70 -26.59
CA THR A 501 -22.68 21.01 -26.70
C THR A 501 -23.78 20.95 -27.75
N ASN A 502 -24.52 22.05 -27.93
CA ASN A 502 -25.50 22.16 -29.01
C ASN A 502 -24.84 22.19 -30.41
N ALA A 503 -23.59 22.63 -30.51
CA ALA A 503 -22.85 22.74 -31.77
C ALA A 503 -22.01 21.50 -32.13
N GLY A 504 -21.86 20.54 -31.20
CA GLY A 504 -21.05 19.34 -31.40
C GLY A 504 -20.42 18.80 -30.12
N THR A 505 -19.51 17.83 -30.23
CA THR A 505 -18.84 17.19 -29.08
C THR A 505 -17.36 17.57 -29.03
N VAL A 506 -17.01 18.51 -28.15
CA VAL A 506 -15.65 19.04 -28.04
C VAL A 506 -14.78 18.00 -27.33
N GLY A 507 -13.61 17.70 -27.89
CA GLY A 507 -12.64 16.75 -27.34
C GLY A 507 -12.75 15.33 -27.92
N LEU A 508 -13.79 15.06 -28.73
CA LEU A 508 -13.99 13.75 -29.34
C LEU A 508 -12.87 13.41 -30.33
N LYS A 509 -12.44 14.38 -31.14
CA LYS A 509 -11.41 14.16 -32.17
C LYS A 509 -10.05 13.85 -31.54
N THR A 510 -9.73 14.51 -30.44
CA THR A 510 -8.53 14.30 -29.63
C THR A 510 -8.50 12.88 -29.09
N VAL A 511 -9.61 12.39 -28.52
CA VAL A 511 -9.69 10.98 -28.10
C VAL A 511 -9.50 10.05 -29.29
N GLN A 512 -10.15 10.33 -30.43
CA GLN A 512 -10.03 9.51 -31.64
C GLN A 512 -8.63 9.52 -32.26
N ASP A 513 -7.84 10.58 -32.08
CA ASP A 513 -6.50 10.68 -32.64
C ASP A 513 -5.42 10.16 -31.69
N VAL A 514 -5.63 10.27 -30.38
CA VAL A 514 -4.64 9.93 -29.35
C VAL A 514 -4.83 8.52 -28.80
N LEU A 515 -6.06 8.12 -28.46
CA LEU A 515 -6.33 6.83 -27.82
C LEU A 515 -5.90 5.65 -28.69
N PRO A 516 -6.12 5.62 -30.02
CA PRO A 516 -5.59 4.56 -30.87
C PRO A 516 -4.08 4.36 -30.79
N LYS A 517 -3.30 5.46 -30.66
CA LYS A 517 -1.85 5.38 -30.52
C LYS A 517 -1.46 4.69 -29.21
N ILE A 518 -2.20 4.96 -28.14
CA ILE A 518 -2.03 4.29 -26.84
C ILE A 518 -2.40 2.80 -26.98
N LEU A 519 -3.56 2.50 -27.57
CA LEU A 519 -4.06 1.14 -27.76
C LEU A 519 -3.13 0.25 -28.59
N MET A 520 -2.58 0.76 -29.70
CA MET A 520 -1.68 -0.01 -30.55
C MET A 520 -0.41 -0.43 -29.81
N LYS A 521 0.11 0.45 -28.97
CA LYS A 521 1.28 0.14 -28.17
C LYS A 521 1.05 -0.99 -27.17
N ILE A 522 -0.13 -1.05 -26.56
CA ILE A 522 -0.48 -2.14 -25.62
C ILE A 522 -0.70 -3.44 -26.37
N LYS A 523 -1.26 -3.38 -27.58
CA LYS A 523 -1.47 -4.58 -28.42
C LYS A 523 -0.15 -5.21 -28.88
N ASP A 524 0.83 -4.38 -29.22
CA ASP A 524 2.12 -4.83 -29.75
C ASP A 524 3.09 -5.30 -28.66
N GLN A 525 2.77 -5.06 -27.39
CA GLN A 525 3.55 -5.65 -26.31
C GLN A 525 3.26 -7.16 -26.24
N PRO A 526 4.29 -8.01 -26.23
CA PRO A 526 4.10 -9.44 -26.10
C PRO A 526 3.28 -9.69 -24.85
N LEU A 527 2.17 -10.44 -25.00
CA LEU A 527 1.38 -10.94 -23.88
C LEU A 527 2.37 -11.43 -22.83
N SER A 528 2.35 -10.78 -21.67
CA SER A 528 3.34 -10.97 -20.62
C SER A 528 3.59 -12.47 -20.46
N GLN A 529 4.86 -12.89 -20.56
CA GLN A 529 5.25 -14.26 -20.26
C GLN A 529 4.55 -14.69 -18.98
N ASP A 530 4.02 -15.91 -18.95
CA ASP A 530 3.28 -16.43 -17.79
C ASP A 530 4.21 -16.48 -16.56
N THR A 531 4.20 -15.38 -15.79
CA THR A 531 5.03 -15.23 -14.59
C THR A 531 4.59 -16.17 -13.47
N SER A 532 3.43 -16.83 -13.59
CA SER A 532 2.94 -17.75 -12.57
C SER A 532 3.79 -19.01 -12.42
N LYS A 533 4.69 -19.28 -13.38
CA LYS A 533 5.59 -20.44 -13.37
C LYS A 533 7.06 -20.08 -13.12
N MET A 534 7.40 -18.79 -13.13
CA MET A 534 8.77 -18.34 -12.97
C MET A 534 9.25 -18.52 -11.52
N ASP A 535 10.51 -18.91 -11.36
CA ASP A 535 11.20 -18.79 -10.06
C ASP A 535 11.62 -17.34 -9.77
N GLY A 536 12.13 -17.09 -8.56
CA GLY A 536 12.56 -15.75 -8.15
C GLY A 536 13.64 -15.13 -9.04
N LEU A 537 14.58 -15.93 -9.57
CA LEU A 537 15.69 -15.48 -10.40
C LEU A 537 15.23 -15.20 -11.83
N GLU A 538 14.44 -16.09 -12.42
CA GLU A 538 13.82 -15.92 -13.74
C GLU A 538 12.97 -14.66 -13.77
N TYR A 539 12.13 -14.46 -12.74
CA TYR A 539 11.28 -13.28 -12.64
C TYR A 539 12.09 -11.98 -12.50
N LEU A 540 13.14 -11.97 -11.67
CA LEU A 540 14.01 -10.78 -11.55
C LEU A 540 14.70 -10.45 -12.87
N ASN A 541 15.20 -11.46 -13.61
CA ASN A 541 15.79 -11.26 -14.92
C ASN A 541 14.75 -10.75 -15.93
N HIS A 542 13.54 -11.32 -15.92
CA HIS A 542 12.43 -10.88 -16.76
C HIS A 542 12.11 -9.39 -16.53
N ILE A 543 11.91 -8.99 -15.27
CA ILE A 543 11.60 -7.60 -14.91
C ILE A 543 12.77 -6.68 -15.28
N TYR A 544 14.02 -7.06 -14.96
CA TYR A 544 15.18 -6.24 -15.31
C TYR A 544 15.32 -6.03 -16.82
N ASN A 545 15.19 -7.10 -17.60
CA ASN A 545 15.27 -7.03 -19.06
C ASN A 545 14.12 -6.19 -19.64
N SER A 546 12.90 -6.32 -19.10
CA SER A 546 11.77 -5.50 -19.51
C SER A 546 12.02 -4.00 -19.30
N TYR A 547 12.74 -3.61 -18.25
CA TYR A 547 13.10 -2.20 -18.05
C TYR A 547 14.27 -1.76 -18.94
N ILE A 548 15.32 -2.60 -19.09
CA ILE A 548 16.52 -2.20 -19.84
C ILE A 548 16.25 -2.06 -21.34
N GLU A 549 15.45 -2.95 -21.91
CA GLU A 549 15.08 -2.96 -23.34
C GLU A 549 14.20 -1.74 -23.70
N ASN A 550 13.54 -1.14 -22.71
CA ASN A 550 12.68 0.03 -22.89
C ASN A 550 13.43 1.38 -22.87
N PHE A 551 14.76 1.41 -22.70
CA PHE A 551 15.53 2.65 -22.74
C PHE A 551 16.14 2.93 -24.12
N ASP A 552 15.95 4.17 -24.61
CA ASP A 552 16.60 4.76 -25.81
C ASP A 552 18.07 4.33 -25.95
N GLU A 553 18.44 3.81 -27.12
CA GLU A 553 19.79 3.34 -27.47
C GLU A 553 20.88 4.40 -27.21
N ASN A 554 20.54 5.68 -27.24
CA ASN A 554 21.48 6.78 -26.99
C ASN A 554 21.82 7.02 -25.51
N ILE A 555 21.10 6.38 -24.58
CA ILE A 555 21.40 6.49 -23.15
C ILE A 555 22.57 5.55 -22.82
N PRO A 556 23.64 6.02 -22.15
CA PRO A 556 24.73 5.15 -21.73
C PRO A 556 24.21 3.97 -20.90
N ASP A 557 24.70 2.75 -21.15
CA ASP A 557 24.20 1.53 -20.50
C ASP A 557 24.29 1.57 -18.96
N GLU A 558 25.28 2.28 -18.42
CA GLU A 558 25.39 2.50 -16.97
C GLU A 558 24.20 3.32 -16.43
N GLN A 559 23.79 4.36 -17.16
CA GLN A 559 22.62 5.15 -16.80
C GLN A 559 21.33 4.36 -16.99
N LYS A 560 21.22 3.55 -18.06
CA LYS A 560 20.09 2.60 -18.23
C LYS A 560 19.99 1.66 -17.04
N HIS A 561 21.11 1.07 -16.62
CA HIS A 561 21.19 0.17 -15.48
C HIS A 561 20.69 0.85 -14.19
N ILE A 562 21.18 2.05 -13.87
CA ILE A 562 20.75 2.81 -12.68
C ILE A 562 19.24 3.09 -12.71
N LEU A 563 18.72 3.52 -13.86
CA LEU A 563 17.29 3.81 -14.01
C LEU A 563 16.43 2.54 -13.92
N SER A 564 16.85 1.43 -14.54
CA SER A 564 16.18 0.13 -14.41
C SER A 564 16.11 -0.32 -12.96
N LEU A 565 17.19 -0.17 -12.19
CA LEU A 565 17.22 -0.51 -10.77
C LEU A 565 16.25 0.32 -9.94
N GLN A 566 16.19 1.63 -10.19
CA GLN A 566 15.23 2.51 -9.51
C GLN A 566 13.80 2.10 -9.83
N SER A 567 13.51 1.77 -11.09
CA SER A 567 12.20 1.25 -11.50
C SER A 567 11.87 -0.08 -10.81
N MET A 568 12.82 -1.02 -10.74
CA MET A 568 12.63 -2.28 -10.02
C MET A 568 12.36 -2.08 -8.53
N ILE A 569 13.10 -1.20 -7.85
CA ILE A 569 12.90 -0.92 -6.43
C ILE A 569 11.48 -0.37 -6.20
N ASN A 570 11.03 0.57 -7.03
CA ASN A 570 9.68 1.12 -6.94
C ASN A 570 8.61 0.08 -7.24
N TYR A 571 8.83 -0.76 -8.26
CA TYR A 571 7.95 -1.85 -8.64
C TYR A 571 7.76 -2.85 -7.50
N PHE A 572 8.85 -3.38 -6.95
CA PHE A 572 8.80 -4.34 -5.85
C PHE A 572 8.23 -3.72 -4.57
N SER A 573 8.53 -2.45 -4.28
CA SER A 573 7.91 -1.73 -3.17
C SER A 573 6.40 -1.61 -3.31
N ALA A 574 5.88 -1.38 -4.51
CA ALA A 574 4.44 -1.32 -4.76
C ALA A 574 3.76 -2.69 -4.55
N LEU A 575 4.49 -3.78 -4.77
CA LEU A 575 4.06 -5.15 -4.56
C LEU A 575 4.23 -5.63 -3.10
N GLY A 576 4.72 -4.80 -2.18
CA GLY A 576 4.96 -5.18 -0.78
C GLY A 576 6.25 -5.97 -0.57
N PHE A 577 7.29 -5.68 -1.35
CA PHE A 577 8.65 -6.20 -1.16
C PHE A 577 9.63 -5.06 -0.90
N LYS A 578 10.60 -5.32 -0.03
CA LYS A 578 11.73 -4.43 0.25
C LYS A 578 12.94 -4.91 -0.52
N MET A 579 13.28 -4.18 -1.59
CA MET A 579 14.55 -4.31 -2.28
C MET A 579 15.55 -3.29 -1.72
N LYS A 580 16.70 -3.75 -1.22
CA LYS A 580 17.71 -2.89 -0.59
C LYS A 580 19.10 -3.11 -1.18
N LEU A 581 19.80 -2.02 -1.40
CA LEU A 581 21.23 -2.03 -1.68
C LEU A 581 21.98 -2.46 -0.41
N VAL A 582 22.74 -3.56 -0.49
CA VAL A 582 23.56 -4.03 0.63
C VAL A 582 24.97 -3.44 0.55
N ARG A 583 25.58 -3.47 -0.64
CA ARG A 583 26.92 -2.93 -0.87
C ARG A 583 27.17 -2.62 -2.34
N LYS A 584 27.94 -1.56 -2.61
CA LYS A 584 28.54 -1.27 -3.92
C LYS A 584 30.04 -1.51 -3.83
N ASP A 585 30.58 -2.34 -4.72
CA ASP A 585 32.02 -2.55 -4.84
C ASP A 585 32.45 -2.47 -6.32
N GLY A 586 33.75 -2.40 -6.59
CA GLY A 586 34.29 -2.30 -7.96
C GLY A 586 33.99 -3.53 -8.84
N THR A 587 33.39 -4.59 -8.30
CA THR A 587 33.06 -5.83 -9.00
C THR A 587 31.55 -6.04 -9.19
N GLY A 588 30.72 -5.10 -8.74
CA GLY A 588 29.27 -5.09 -8.93
C GLY A 588 28.53 -4.53 -7.72
N THR A 589 27.19 -4.60 -7.80
CA THR A 589 26.32 -4.10 -6.74
C THR A 589 25.47 -5.24 -6.17
N LEU A 590 25.55 -5.44 -4.85
CA LEU A 590 24.86 -6.50 -4.12
C LEU A 590 23.54 -5.98 -3.57
N TYR A 591 22.46 -6.68 -3.91
CA TYR A 591 21.11 -6.36 -3.47
C TYR A 591 20.52 -7.51 -2.66
N THR A 592 19.56 -7.17 -1.82
CA THR A 592 18.65 -8.12 -1.18
C THR A 592 17.21 -7.75 -1.52
N ILE A 593 16.36 -8.76 -1.68
CA ILE A 593 14.91 -8.61 -1.78
C ILE A 593 14.22 -9.50 -0.74
N LYS A 594 13.32 -8.91 0.04
CA LYS A 594 12.51 -9.59 1.05
C LYS A 594 11.06 -9.12 0.97
N TYR A 595 10.09 -10.00 1.13
CA TYR A 595 8.69 -9.60 1.30
C TYR A 595 8.45 -8.87 2.64
N ASP A 596 7.49 -7.95 2.66
CA ASP A 596 6.92 -7.41 3.89
C ASP A 596 6.02 -8.44 4.57
N GLU A 597 5.91 -8.37 5.90
CA GLU A 597 5.11 -9.34 6.69
C GLU A 597 3.66 -9.46 6.20
N ASN A 598 3.09 -8.37 5.69
CA ASN A 598 1.72 -8.32 5.15
C ASN A 598 1.63 -8.53 3.63
N CYS A 599 2.70 -9.01 2.99
CA CYS A 599 2.67 -9.30 1.55
C CYS A 599 1.73 -10.48 1.27
N ASN A 600 0.72 -10.25 0.43
CA ASN A 600 -0.29 -11.25 0.06
C ASN A 600 -0.05 -11.89 -1.32
N ILE A 601 1.14 -11.69 -1.89
CA ILE A 601 1.51 -12.27 -3.19
C ILE A 601 2.20 -13.61 -2.94
N TRP A 602 1.61 -14.69 -3.43
CA TRP A 602 2.09 -16.07 -3.23
C TRP A 602 2.52 -16.78 -4.50
N LYS A 603 2.75 -16.05 -5.60
CA LYS A 603 3.30 -16.63 -6.82
C LYS A 603 4.64 -17.35 -6.53
N PRO A 604 5.05 -18.37 -7.31
CA PRO A 604 6.29 -19.11 -7.05
C PRO A 604 7.51 -18.19 -6.83
N TRP A 605 7.76 -17.25 -7.74
CA TRP A 605 8.82 -16.25 -7.60
C TRP A 605 8.74 -15.41 -6.31
N ALA A 606 7.53 -15.07 -5.85
CA ALA A 606 7.33 -14.25 -4.67
C ALA A 606 7.73 -15.00 -3.39
N ARG A 607 7.49 -16.31 -3.38
CA ARG A 607 7.86 -17.19 -2.27
C ARG A 607 9.37 -17.31 -2.13
N ASP A 608 10.11 -17.21 -3.24
CA ASP A 608 11.57 -17.24 -3.23
C ASP A 608 12.20 -16.00 -2.62
N PHE A 609 11.47 -14.89 -2.51
CA PHE A 609 11.95 -13.65 -1.88
C PHE A 609 11.82 -13.66 -0.35
N ARG A 610 12.09 -14.79 0.29
CA ARG A 610 12.31 -14.89 1.75
C ARG A 610 13.74 -14.49 2.09
N ALA A 611 14.15 -13.28 1.72
CA ALA A 611 15.53 -12.76 1.75
C ALA A 611 16.48 -13.42 0.74
N PHE A 612 16.21 -13.13 -0.54
CA PHE A 612 17.07 -13.51 -1.65
C PHE A 612 18.16 -12.45 -1.88
N PHE A 613 19.42 -12.87 -1.97
CA PHE A 613 20.56 -12.00 -2.27
C PHE A 613 21.09 -12.27 -3.67
N TYR A 614 21.35 -11.21 -4.40
CA TYR A 614 21.81 -11.28 -5.77
C TYR A 614 22.67 -10.09 -6.16
N ARG A 615 23.48 -10.28 -7.21
CA ARG A 615 24.39 -9.27 -7.74
C ARG A 615 24.10 -9.04 -9.22
N PHE A 616 24.18 -7.79 -9.65
CA PHE A 616 24.27 -7.49 -11.07
C PHE A 616 25.70 -7.66 -11.54
N VAL A 617 25.90 -8.61 -12.45
CA VAL A 617 27.19 -8.92 -13.05
C VAL A 617 27.17 -8.41 -14.49
N LYS A 618 28.17 -7.60 -14.84
CA LYS A 618 28.34 -7.12 -16.21
C LYS A 618 28.85 -8.28 -17.09
N CYS A 619 28.03 -8.76 -18.01
CA CYS A 619 28.36 -9.85 -18.94
C CYS A 619 29.07 -9.36 -20.20
N SER A 620 28.73 -8.15 -20.66
CA SER A 620 29.37 -7.49 -21.80
C SER A 620 29.43 -5.98 -21.55
N SER A 621 29.94 -5.19 -22.49
CA SER A 621 29.91 -3.72 -22.41
C SER A 621 28.50 -3.18 -22.14
N THR A 622 27.47 -3.87 -22.65
CA THR A 622 26.07 -3.41 -22.69
C THR A 622 25.08 -4.28 -21.91
N LYS A 623 25.45 -5.50 -21.51
CA LYS A 623 24.53 -6.46 -20.88
C LYS A 623 24.93 -6.76 -19.45
N PHE A 624 23.96 -6.69 -18.54
CA PHE A 624 24.07 -7.21 -17.18
C PHE A 624 23.25 -8.48 -17.03
N SER A 625 23.70 -9.41 -16.19
CA SER A 625 22.90 -10.52 -15.68
C SER A 625 22.76 -10.43 -14.18
N ILE A 626 21.73 -11.08 -13.66
CA ILE A 626 21.56 -11.27 -12.23
C ILE A 626 22.21 -12.60 -11.84
N SER A 627 23.16 -12.54 -10.92
CA SER A 627 23.81 -13.71 -10.32
C SER A 627 23.25 -13.91 -8.90
N PRO A 628 22.63 -15.05 -8.58
CA PRO A 628 22.22 -15.34 -7.21
C PRO A 628 23.46 -15.50 -6.32
N VAL A 629 23.39 -15.01 -5.08
CA VAL A 629 24.50 -15.03 -4.11
C VAL A 629 24.13 -15.85 -2.88
N LYS A 630 22.89 -15.71 -2.40
CA LYS A 630 22.36 -16.49 -1.27
C LYS A 630 20.85 -16.64 -1.44
N TYR A 631 20.35 -17.84 -1.25
CA TYR A 631 18.94 -18.17 -1.28
C TYR A 631 18.56 -18.83 0.06
N GLN A 632 17.33 -18.57 0.52
CA GLN A 632 16.77 -19.14 1.76
C GLN A 632 15.58 -20.02 1.40
N PRO A 633 15.07 -20.87 2.31
CA PRO A 633 13.94 -21.73 2.01
C PRO A 633 12.74 -20.87 1.57
N PRO A 634 11.95 -21.32 0.59
CA PRO A 634 10.82 -20.55 0.11
C PRO A 634 9.82 -20.24 1.23
N ARG A 635 9.04 -19.16 1.07
CA ARG A 635 7.94 -18.85 1.99
C ARG A 635 6.90 -19.98 1.96
N GLY A 636 6.53 -20.45 3.14
CA GLY A 636 5.42 -21.38 3.34
C GLY A 636 4.13 -20.70 3.73
N ALA A 637 3.04 -21.13 3.11
CA ALA A 637 1.70 -20.74 3.54
C ALA A 637 1.35 -21.52 4.81
N GLU A 638 0.71 -20.85 5.76
CA GLU A 638 0.06 -21.47 6.91
C GLU A 638 -1.24 -22.16 6.46
N VAL A 639 -1.22 -23.49 6.41
CA VAL A 639 -2.36 -24.32 5.99
C VAL A 639 -3.15 -24.80 7.20
N LEU A 640 -4.45 -25.06 6.99
CA LEU A 640 -5.36 -25.57 8.02
C LEU A 640 -5.83 -26.99 7.65
N THR A 641 -6.04 -27.82 8.65
CA THR A 641 -6.70 -29.14 8.49
C THR A 641 -8.15 -29.09 8.97
N GLY A 642 -8.94 -30.12 8.64
CA GLY A 642 -10.30 -30.25 9.19
C GLY A 642 -10.36 -30.18 10.73
N TYR A 643 -9.31 -30.64 11.43
CA TYR A 643 -9.24 -30.54 12.89
C TYR A 643 -9.12 -29.09 13.40
N HIS A 644 -8.44 -28.21 12.66
CA HIS A 644 -8.38 -26.79 13.00
C HIS A 644 -9.77 -26.14 12.94
N ILE A 645 -10.57 -26.51 11.95
CA ILE A 645 -11.93 -26.02 11.77
C ILE A 645 -12.81 -26.48 12.93
N ILE A 646 -12.68 -27.74 13.37
CA ILE A 646 -13.36 -28.27 14.56
C ILE A 646 -12.98 -27.49 15.83
N ARG A 647 -11.73 -27.01 15.92
CA ARG A 647 -11.24 -26.18 17.04
C ARG A 647 -11.56 -24.69 16.88
N ASN A 648 -12.40 -24.30 15.92
CA ASN A 648 -12.76 -22.92 15.60
C ASN A 648 -11.56 -22.02 15.22
N ILE A 649 -10.47 -22.61 14.71
CA ILE A 649 -9.37 -21.83 14.13
C ILE A 649 -9.78 -21.46 12.71
N THR A 650 -10.33 -20.26 12.60
CA THR A 650 -10.89 -19.76 11.36
C THR A 650 -9.91 -18.88 10.58
N SER A 651 -8.77 -18.46 11.13
CA SER A 651 -7.82 -17.64 10.38
C SER A 651 -6.36 -17.90 10.77
N THR A 652 -5.46 -17.75 9.81
CA THR A 652 -4.00 -17.78 9.93
C THR A 652 -3.41 -16.48 9.39
N GLU A 653 -2.07 -16.37 9.36
CA GLU A 653 -1.39 -15.25 8.69
C GLU A 653 -1.78 -15.14 7.20
N ASN A 654 -2.16 -16.27 6.58
CA ASN A 654 -2.27 -16.38 5.12
C ASN A 654 -3.65 -16.83 4.63
N VAL A 655 -4.47 -17.41 5.51
CA VAL A 655 -5.79 -17.96 5.21
C VAL A 655 -6.80 -17.34 6.17
N TYR A 656 -7.82 -16.65 5.67
CA TYR A 656 -8.85 -16.04 6.52
C TYR A 656 -10.19 -16.71 6.25
N THR A 657 -10.88 -17.21 7.27
CA THR A 657 -12.26 -17.66 7.17
C THR A 657 -13.18 -16.79 8.05
N GLN A 658 -14.13 -16.08 7.44
CA GLN A 658 -15.24 -15.46 8.16
C GLN A 658 -16.19 -16.57 8.63
N SER A 659 -16.61 -16.47 9.88
CA SER A 659 -17.56 -17.37 10.53
C SER A 659 -18.90 -17.39 9.78
N GLY A 660 -19.37 -18.58 9.39
CA GLY A 660 -20.69 -18.79 8.78
C GLY A 660 -20.72 -18.91 7.25
N GLU A 661 -19.59 -18.70 6.56
CA GLU A 661 -19.49 -18.98 5.12
C GLU A 661 -19.36 -20.49 4.85
N SER A 662 -19.97 -20.99 3.77
CA SER A 662 -19.82 -22.39 3.35
C SER A 662 -18.36 -22.69 2.99
N LEU A 663 -17.94 -23.95 3.14
CA LEU A 663 -16.60 -24.41 2.73
C LEU A 663 -16.30 -24.06 1.26
N GLU A 664 -17.30 -24.15 0.39
CA GLU A 664 -17.19 -23.83 -1.04
C GLU A 664 -16.98 -22.32 -1.29
N SER A 665 -17.74 -21.46 -0.62
CA SER A 665 -17.50 -20.00 -0.66
C SER A 665 -16.14 -19.63 -0.07
N THR A 666 -15.69 -20.41 0.92
CA THR A 666 -14.38 -20.25 1.54
C THR A 666 -13.26 -20.57 0.56
N ILE A 667 -13.37 -21.69 -0.15
CA ILE A 667 -12.38 -22.14 -1.14
C ILE A 667 -12.30 -21.14 -2.31
N ASN A 668 -13.45 -20.73 -2.86
CA ASN A 668 -13.51 -19.87 -4.07
C ASN A 668 -13.10 -18.41 -3.83
N GLY A 669 -13.25 -17.89 -2.60
CA GLY A 669 -12.93 -16.49 -2.28
C GLY A 669 -11.55 -16.26 -1.67
N ARG A 670 -11.07 -17.19 -0.82
CA ARG A 670 -10.00 -16.93 0.17
C ARG A 670 -8.65 -17.54 -0.18
N PHE A 671 -8.61 -18.66 -0.92
CA PHE A 671 -7.36 -19.28 -1.38
C PHE A 671 -6.85 -18.69 -2.69
N LYS A 672 -7.65 -17.90 -3.42
CA LYS A 672 -7.32 -17.42 -4.76
C LYS A 672 -5.97 -16.68 -4.87
N TYR A 673 -5.46 -16.16 -3.76
CA TYR A 673 -4.19 -15.46 -3.70
C TYR A 673 -2.98 -16.39 -3.56
N LEU A 674 -3.18 -17.60 -3.02
CA LEU A 674 -2.16 -18.64 -2.90
C LEU A 674 -1.76 -19.18 -4.28
N ASP A 675 -0.57 -19.76 -4.37
CA ASP A 675 -0.16 -20.55 -5.53
C ASP A 675 -1.13 -21.71 -5.78
N PRO A 676 -1.50 -22.05 -7.04
CA PRO A 676 -2.48 -23.09 -7.35
C PRO A 676 -2.22 -24.44 -6.67
N ASP A 677 -0.96 -24.85 -6.50
CA ASP A 677 -0.64 -26.10 -5.80
C ASP A 677 -0.95 -25.97 -4.30
N GLN A 678 -0.68 -24.82 -3.69
CA GLN A 678 -1.04 -24.56 -2.30
C GLN A 678 -2.56 -24.51 -2.09
N GLN A 679 -3.32 -24.00 -3.06
CA GLN A 679 -4.79 -24.03 -3.00
C GLN A 679 -5.33 -25.46 -2.94
N LYS A 680 -4.84 -26.35 -3.83
CA LYS A 680 -5.20 -27.77 -3.85
C LYS A 680 -4.86 -28.48 -2.54
N ILE A 681 -3.69 -28.17 -1.98
CA ILE A 681 -3.24 -28.71 -0.69
C ILE A 681 -4.17 -28.27 0.44
N CYS A 682 -4.48 -26.97 0.54
CA CYS A 682 -5.39 -26.46 1.56
C CYS A 682 -6.78 -27.09 1.46
N GLN A 683 -7.31 -27.19 0.23
CA GLN A 683 -8.58 -27.84 -0.02
C GLN A 683 -8.57 -29.29 0.45
N SER A 684 -7.55 -30.06 0.06
CA SER A 684 -7.41 -31.48 0.43
C SER A 684 -7.32 -31.68 1.95
N LEU A 685 -6.63 -30.79 2.66
CA LEU A 685 -6.50 -30.85 4.12
C LEU A 685 -7.78 -30.45 4.87
N MET A 686 -8.55 -29.50 4.34
CA MET A 686 -9.78 -29.00 4.97
C MET A 686 -10.99 -29.89 4.72
N GLU A 687 -11.13 -30.47 3.52
CA GLU A 687 -12.19 -31.44 3.22
C GLU A 687 -12.12 -32.67 4.12
N GLY A 688 -10.92 -33.01 4.59
CA GLY A 688 -10.68 -34.18 5.44
C GLY A 688 -10.88 -35.50 4.69
N GLY A 689 -10.78 -36.62 5.42
CA GLY A 689 -11.02 -37.96 4.86
C GLY A 689 -9.89 -38.53 4.00
N ASN A 690 -10.24 -39.32 2.97
CA ASN A 690 -9.33 -40.13 2.14
C ASN A 690 -8.69 -39.34 0.97
N SER A 691 -8.75 -38.01 0.95
CA SER A 691 -8.14 -37.18 -0.10
C SER A 691 -6.65 -37.51 -0.22
N LYS A 692 -6.24 -37.91 -1.43
CA LYS A 692 -4.87 -38.34 -1.72
C LYS A 692 -3.96 -37.11 -1.76
N ILE A 693 -3.07 -37.03 -0.78
CA ILE A 693 -2.01 -36.04 -0.70
C ILE A 693 -0.81 -36.72 -0.08
N SER A 694 0.34 -36.68 -0.76
CA SER A 694 1.55 -37.34 -0.28
C SER A 694 2.68 -36.36 -0.04
N GLY A 695 3.51 -36.67 0.94
CA GLY A 695 4.59 -35.80 1.34
C GLY A 695 5.25 -36.22 2.64
N TYR A 696 5.98 -35.27 3.22
CA TYR A 696 6.60 -35.40 4.53
C TYR A 696 6.07 -34.32 5.46
N LEU A 697 5.76 -34.71 6.69
CA LEU A 697 5.45 -33.82 7.79
C LEU A 697 6.68 -33.82 8.71
N THR A 698 7.23 -32.66 9.03
CA THR A 698 8.40 -32.54 9.91
C THR A 698 8.11 -31.59 11.06
N GLY A 699 8.60 -31.89 12.26
CA GLY A 699 8.42 -31.04 13.42
C GLY A 699 8.95 -29.62 13.18
N LYS A 700 8.19 -28.61 13.60
CA LYS A 700 8.58 -27.21 13.50
C LYS A 700 9.00 -26.67 14.87
N GLY A 701 10.29 -26.41 15.02
CA GLY A 701 10.80 -25.65 16.15
C GLY A 701 10.41 -24.17 16.08
N ASP A 702 10.15 -23.57 17.24
CA ASP A 702 9.96 -22.14 17.42
C ASP A 702 11.30 -21.51 17.86
N GLY A 703 12.13 -21.13 16.89
CA GLY A 703 13.45 -20.57 17.12
C GLY A 703 13.81 -19.51 16.10
N SER A 704 15.12 -19.29 15.94
CA SER A 704 15.66 -18.39 14.92
C SER A 704 16.23 -19.17 13.75
N LEU A 705 15.83 -18.82 12.53
CA LEU A 705 16.40 -19.38 11.31
C LEU A 705 17.83 -18.85 11.09
N ILE A 706 18.80 -19.76 11.19
CA ILE A 706 20.21 -19.52 10.89
C ILE A 706 20.56 -20.11 9.53
N SER A 707 21.35 -19.38 8.76
CA SER A 707 21.86 -19.79 7.45
C SER A 707 23.38 -19.85 7.48
N ILE A 708 23.93 -21.00 7.10
CA ILE A 708 25.37 -21.19 6.96
C ILE A 708 25.64 -21.36 5.47
N THR A 709 26.34 -20.41 4.86
CA THR A 709 26.55 -20.36 3.41
C THR A 709 28.01 -20.62 3.06
N GLU A 710 28.24 -21.61 2.20
CA GLU A 710 29.48 -21.82 1.47
C GLU A 710 29.41 -21.09 0.12
N TYR A 711 30.47 -20.34 -0.19
CA TYR A 711 30.60 -19.58 -1.44
C TYR A 711 31.68 -20.17 -2.33
N PHE A 712 31.45 -20.13 -3.64
CA PHE A 712 32.35 -20.71 -4.64
C PHE A 712 32.88 -19.66 -5.63
N GLY A 713 34.00 -19.98 -6.28
CA GLY A 713 34.59 -19.21 -7.37
C GLY A 713 34.76 -17.72 -7.05
N LYS A 714 34.23 -16.85 -7.91
CA LYS A 714 34.34 -15.39 -7.73
C LYS A 714 33.55 -14.87 -6.52
N GLU A 715 32.44 -15.51 -6.16
CA GLU A 715 31.67 -15.09 -4.98
C GLU A 715 32.39 -15.45 -3.68
N ALA A 716 33.16 -16.54 -3.65
CA ALA A 716 34.03 -16.87 -2.52
C ALA A 716 35.02 -15.74 -2.23
N LEU A 717 35.77 -15.29 -3.24
CA LEU A 717 36.74 -14.19 -3.11
C LEU A 717 36.07 -12.89 -2.64
N ARG A 718 34.90 -12.57 -3.18
CA ARG A 718 34.13 -11.39 -2.80
C ARG A 718 33.66 -11.46 -1.36
N MET A 719 33.16 -12.62 -0.92
CA MET A 719 32.70 -12.81 0.44
C MET A 719 33.86 -12.76 1.44
N THR A 720 35.02 -13.32 1.11
CA THR A 720 36.25 -13.17 1.90
C THR A 720 36.59 -11.70 2.09
N MET A 721 36.65 -10.91 1.00
CA MET A 721 36.90 -9.47 1.09
C MET A 721 35.79 -8.74 1.87
N PHE A 722 34.53 -9.17 1.76
CA PHE A 722 33.42 -8.56 2.46
C PHE A 722 33.58 -8.69 3.98
N VAL A 723 33.84 -9.92 4.45
CA VAL A 723 34.01 -10.24 5.88
C VAL A 723 35.30 -9.65 6.43
N MET A 724 36.43 -9.79 5.72
CA MET A 724 37.73 -9.30 6.23
C MET A 724 37.77 -7.77 6.36
N ASN A 725 36.99 -7.04 5.56
CA ASN A 725 36.86 -5.58 5.65
C ASN A 725 35.73 -5.11 6.60
N SER A 726 34.98 -6.02 7.20
CA SER A 726 33.95 -5.65 8.18
C SER A 726 34.57 -5.41 9.56
N ASN A 727 33.80 -4.82 10.48
CA ASN A 727 34.17 -4.75 11.91
C ASN A 727 33.58 -5.92 12.71
N ASP A 728 33.22 -7.02 12.03
CA ASP A 728 32.57 -8.19 12.64
C ASP A 728 33.62 -9.26 12.94
N GLU A 729 34.15 -9.23 14.17
CA GLU A 729 35.16 -10.21 14.62
C GLU A 729 34.61 -11.64 14.69
N PHE A 730 33.30 -11.79 14.94
CA PHE A 730 32.63 -13.09 14.95
C PHE A 730 32.67 -13.74 13.56
N ALA A 731 32.30 -12.99 12.51
CA ALA A 731 32.35 -13.45 11.13
C ALA A 731 33.78 -13.71 10.65
N LYS A 732 34.75 -12.87 11.02
CA LYS A 732 36.18 -13.07 10.67
C LYS A 732 36.74 -14.35 11.26
N PHE A 733 36.44 -14.63 12.53
CA PHE A 733 36.88 -15.86 13.19
C PHE A 733 36.35 -17.10 12.46
N ILE A 734 35.04 -17.13 12.18
CA ILE A 734 34.39 -18.25 11.46
C ILE A 734 35.04 -18.46 10.09
N LEU A 735 35.20 -17.40 9.31
CA LEU A 735 35.79 -17.46 7.98
C LEU A 735 37.23 -18.00 8.04
N ASN A 736 38.06 -17.45 8.92
CA ASN A 736 39.45 -17.86 9.07
C ASN A 736 39.57 -19.33 9.48
N PHE A 737 38.69 -19.81 10.37
CA PHE A 737 38.65 -21.22 10.77
C PHE A 737 38.41 -22.13 9.56
N PHE A 738 37.38 -21.86 8.75
CA PHE A 738 37.06 -22.70 7.59
C PHE A 738 38.11 -22.61 6.48
N MET A 739 38.72 -21.44 6.27
CA MET A 739 39.83 -21.30 5.32
C MET A 739 41.06 -22.10 5.76
N GLN A 740 41.38 -22.12 7.06
CA GLN A 740 42.55 -22.84 7.60
C GLN A 740 42.37 -24.36 7.63
N HIS A 741 41.16 -24.85 7.95
CA HIS A 741 40.93 -26.27 8.17
C HIS A 741 40.27 -27.01 7.00
N TYR A 742 39.58 -26.29 6.11
CA TYR A 742 38.80 -26.89 5.02
C TYR A 742 39.06 -26.24 3.65
N GLU A 743 39.86 -25.18 3.58
CA GLU A 743 40.09 -24.39 2.36
C GLU A 743 38.78 -23.88 1.72
N ARG A 744 37.77 -23.57 2.55
CA ARG A 744 36.43 -23.17 2.11
C ARG A 744 36.03 -21.80 2.66
N VAL A 745 35.24 -21.05 1.89
CA VAL A 745 34.67 -19.76 2.30
C VAL A 745 33.27 -19.98 2.82
N ILE A 746 33.15 -20.13 4.14
CA ILE A 746 31.88 -20.40 4.83
C ILE A 746 31.58 -19.26 5.81
N VAL A 747 30.33 -18.78 5.82
CA VAL A 747 29.86 -17.69 6.68
C VAL A 747 28.54 -18.09 7.35
N ILE A 748 28.39 -17.74 8.63
CA ILE A 748 27.13 -17.89 9.38
C ILE A 748 26.37 -16.56 9.36
N SER A 749 25.05 -16.63 9.18
CA SER A 749 24.18 -15.47 9.02
C SER A 749 22.77 -15.73 9.53
N THR A 750 22.04 -14.67 9.86
CA THR A 750 20.62 -14.74 10.26
C THR A 750 19.71 -14.51 9.06
N GLN A 751 18.39 -14.60 9.28
CA GLN A 751 17.41 -14.31 8.24
C GLN A 751 17.53 -12.87 7.73
N GLY A 752 17.71 -12.67 6.42
CA GLY A 752 17.81 -11.31 5.86
C GLY A 752 19.18 -10.66 5.94
N THR A 753 20.23 -11.37 6.37
CA THR A 753 21.60 -10.83 6.48
C THR A 753 22.63 -11.73 5.79
N LEU A 754 23.86 -11.22 5.63
CA LEU A 754 25.02 -11.99 5.14
C LEU A 754 25.96 -12.44 6.26
N MET A 755 25.79 -11.89 7.47
CA MET A 755 26.55 -12.21 8.69
C MET A 755 25.59 -12.14 9.89
N VAL A 756 25.96 -12.71 11.04
CA VAL A 756 25.16 -12.60 12.27
C VAL A 756 25.27 -11.17 12.80
N GLY A 757 24.13 -10.49 12.97
CA GLY A 757 24.10 -9.16 13.61
C GLY A 757 24.57 -9.24 15.07
N PHE A 758 25.18 -8.16 15.57
CA PHE A 758 25.73 -8.10 16.93
C PHE A 758 24.69 -8.43 18.01
N ASP A 759 23.44 -8.05 17.77
CA ASP A 759 22.26 -8.33 18.59
C ASP A 759 21.88 -9.80 18.67
N MET A 760 22.41 -10.65 17.77
CA MET A 760 22.14 -12.08 17.70
C MET A 760 23.38 -12.94 18.02
N TRP A 761 24.51 -12.35 18.36
CA TRP A 761 25.74 -13.09 18.67
C TRP A 761 25.57 -13.99 19.89
N ASP A 762 24.92 -13.51 20.94
CA ASP A 762 24.68 -14.24 22.18
C ASP A 762 23.76 -15.45 21.95
N TYR A 763 22.72 -15.29 21.14
CA TYR A 763 21.78 -16.36 20.79
C TYR A 763 22.44 -17.45 19.93
N VAL A 764 23.18 -17.05 18.88
CA VAL A 764 23.89 -18.00 18.01
C VAL A 764 25.02 -18.71 18.76
N ALA A 765 25.80 -17.98 19.57
CA ALA A 765 26.85 -18.59 20.38
C ALA A 765 26.27 -19.56 21.41
N THR A 766 25.21 -19.18 22.14
CA THR A 766 24.58 -20.07 23.14
C THR A 766 24.09 -21.36 22.49
N SER A 767 23.31 -21.27 21.41
CA SER A 767 22.73 -22.44 20.76
C SER A 767 23.78 -23.40 20.19
N LEU A 768 24.88 -22.89 19.62
CA LEU A 768 25.98 -23.71 19.10
C LEU A 768 26.88 -24.31 20.20
N LEU A 769 27.17 -23.57 21.26
CA LEU A 769 28.02 -24.08 22.35
C LEU A 769 27.28 -25.13 23.18
N ASP A 770 25.99 -24.91 23.47
CA ASP A 770 25.19 -25.86 24.23
C ASP A 770 25.01 -27.19 23.50
N VAL A 771 24.81 -27.19 22.16
CA VAL A 771 24.71 -28.45 21.40
C VAL A 771 26.03 -29.22 21.37
N THR A 772 27.16 -28.56 21.62
CA THR A 772 28.47 -29.21 21.84
C THR A 772 28.69 -29.70 23.27
N GLN A 773 27.68 -29.59 24.14
CA GLN A 773 27.71 -30.00 25.56
C GLN A 773 28.76 -29.27 26.41
N ILE A 774 29.12 -28.04 26.02
CA ILE A 774 30.05 -27.20 26.80
C ILE A 774 29.27 -26.53 27.93
N ASP A 775 29.74 -26.70 29.16
CA ASP A 775 29.11 -26.11 30.35
C ASP A 775 29.10 -24.57 30.25
N ARG A 776 27.90 -23.98 30.39
CA ARG A 776 27.66 -22.53 30.38
C ARG A 776 28.54 -21.79 31.38
N ALA A 777 28.80 -22.38 32.55
CA ALA A 777 29.60 -21.75 33.60
C ALA A 777 31.04 -21.46 33.16
N LEU A 778 31.54 -22.12 32.11
CA LEU A 778 32.90 -21.91 31.59
C LEU A 778 33.03 -20.64 30.74
N TYR A 779 31.92 -20.05 30.29
CA TYR A 779 31.96 -18.98 29.31
C TYR A 779 31.00 -17.81 29.57
N THR A 780 30.17 -17.86 30.62
CA THR A 780 29.25 -16.75 31.00
C THR A 780 29.97 -15.45 31.35
N ASP A 781 31.22 -15.52 31.83
CA ASP A 781 32.04 -14.34 32.15
C ASP A 781 32.78 -13.75 30.92
N MET A 782 32.65 -14.39 29.75
CA MET A 782 33.24 -13.95 28.49
C MET A 782 32.20 -13.21 27.65
N THR A 783 32.63 -12.40 26.68
CA THR A 783 31.70 -11.94 25.64
C THR A 783 31.30 -13.10 24.71
N PRO A 784 30.16 -13.02 24.00
CA PRO A 784 29.74 -14.06 23.04
C PRO A 784 30.82 -14.45 22.03
N TYR A 785 31.55 -13.47 21.51
CA TYR A 785 32.67 -13.70 20.61
C TYR A 785 33.84 -14.43 21.28
N GLN A 786 34.22 -14.03 22.50
CA GLN A 786 35.32 -14.66 23.24
C GLN A 786 34.99 -16.11 23.60
N ALA A 787 33.75 -16.35 24.05
CA ALA A 787 33.25 -17.71 24.31
C ALA A 787 33.32 -18.57 23.05
N PHE A 788 32.74 -18.08 21.95
CA PHE A 788 32.68 -18.84 20.71
C PHE A 788 34.04 -19.05 20.05
N SER A 789 34.95 -18.07 20.11
CA SER A 789 36.31 -18.22 19.58
C SER A 789 37.14 -19.25 20.35
N LYS A 790 36.91 -19.37 21.66
CA LYS A 790 37.59 -20.35 22.52
C LYS A 790 37.01 -21.77 22.39
N PHE A 791 35.70 -21.88 22.24
CA PHE A 791 34.98 -23.14 22.42
C PHE A 791 34.23 -23.63 21.17
N GLY A 792 33.96 -22.76 20.20
CA GLY A 792 33.11 -23.05 19.04
C GLY A 792 33.74 -23.92 17.95
N SER A 793 35.05 -24.23 18.03
CA SER A 793 35.75 -25.03 17.01
C SER A 793 35.15 -26.42 16.81
N VAL A 794 34.60 -27.03 17.86
CA VAL A 794 33.91 -28.33 17.77
C VAL A 794 32.70 -28.24 16.84
N ALA A 795 31.82 -27.26 17.04
CA ALA A 795 30.67 -27.04 16.18
C ALA A 795 31.08 -26.70 14.75
N LEU A 796 32.12 -25.88 14.58
CA LEU A 796 32.61 -25.49 13.26
C LEU A 796 33.20 -26.68 12.49
N HIS A 797 33.90 -27.62 13.15
CA HIS A 797 34.37 -28.84 12.50
C HIS A 797 33.21 -29.69 11.98
N GLU A 798 32.14 -29.82 12.76
CA GLU A 798 30.93 -30.56 12.35
C GLU A 798 30.27 -29.94 11.12
N ILE A 799 30.11 -28.61 11.11
CA ILE A 799 29.61 -27.87 9.96
C ILE A 799 30.50 -28.09 8.73
N GLY A 800 31.82 -28.04 8.89
CA GLY A 800 32.78 -28.27 7.81
C GLY A 800 32.65 -29.68 7.22
N ARG A 801 32.51 -30.71 8.07
CA ARG A 801 32.27 -32.09 7.62
C ARG A 801 30.97 -32.24 6.84
N MET A 802 29.89 -31.57 7.28
CA MET A 802 28.62 -31.58 6.54
C MET A 802 28.78 -31.07 5.12
N PHE A 803 29.47 -29.92 4.92
CA PHE A 803 29.71 -29.39 3.58
C PHE A 803 30.60 -30.28 2.72
N VAL A 804 31.62 -30.92 3.31
CA VAL A 804 32.50 -31.87 2.60
C VAL A 804 31.74 -33.09 2.09
N ASN A 805 30.75 -33.55 2.84
CA ASN A 805 29.96 -34.74 2.50
C ASN A 805 28.81 -34.47 1.52
N MET A 806 28.53 -33.21 1.19
CA MET A 806 27.46 -32.84 0.25
C MET A 806 27.95 -32.91 -1.21
N ASN A 807 27.23 -33.64 -2.05
CA ASN A 807 27.49 -33.72 -3.50
C ASN A 807 27.48 -32.34 -4.15
N THR A 808 28.51 -31.97 -4.89
CA THR A 808 28.63 -30.68 -5.60
C THR A 808 28.32 -30.81 -7.08
N HIS A 809 27.56 -29.85 -7.61
CA HIS A 809 27.43 -29.61 -9.05
C HIS A 809 28.57 -28.69 -9.51
N ASP A 810 28.97 -28.79 -10.77
CA ASP A 810 30.14 -28.05 -11.29
C ASP A 810 29.92 -26.53 -11.41
N ASP A 811 28.67 -26.04 -11.39
CA ASP A 811 28.30 -24.64 -11.61
C ASP A 811 27.66 -23.95 -10.39
N ILE A 812 27.94 -24.43 -9.18
CA ILE A 812 27.43 -23.82 -7.94
C ILE A 812 28.10 -22.47 -7.69
N ILE A 813 27.29 -21.45 -7.39
CA ILE A 813 27.74 -20.14 -6.93
C ILE A 813 27.82 -20.11 -5.40
N SER A 814 26.77 -20.64 -4.75
CA SER A 814 26.74 -20.81 -3.30
C SER A 814 25.83 -21.96 -2.88
N ARG A 815 26.11 -22.50 -1.70
CA ARG A 815 25.30 -23.50 -1.03
C ARG A 815 24.99 -23.02 0.38
N THR A 816 23.72 -23.04 0.78
CA THR A 816 23.30 -22.57 2.10
C THR A 816 22.61 -23.67 2.87
N MET A 817 23.18 -24.10 3.99
CA MET A 817 22.49 -24.95 4.97
C MET A 817 21.63 -24.10 5.89
N PHE A 818 20.49 -24.65 6.31
CA PHE A 818 19.53 -23.98 7.17
C PHE A 818 19.40 -24.71 8.49
N PHE A 819 19.36 -23.94 9.57
CA PHE A 819 19.19 -24.46 10.91
C PHE A 819 18.14 -23.67 11.69
N GLU A 820 17.39 -24.36 12.53
CA GLU A 820 16.56 -23.74 13.57
C GLU A 820 17.40 -23.67 14.86
N ALA A 821 17.78 -22.47 15.27
CA ALA A 821 18.50 -22.24 16.52
C ALA A 821 17.51 -22.00 17.67
N ILE A 822 17.63 -22.80 18.72
CA ILE A 822 16.77 -22.75 19.91
C ILE A 822 17.69 -22.63 21.14
N CYS A 823 17.47 -21.62 21.96
CA CYS A 823 18.10 -21.56 23.29
C CYS A 823 17.14 -22.11 24.36
N SER A 824 17.67 -22.91 25.29
CA SER A 824 16.88 -23.44 26.39
C SER A 824 16.16 -22.33 27.15
N ASN A 825 14.87 -22.56 27.42
CA ASN A 825 13.95 -21.64 28.09
C ASN A 825 13.84 -20.24 27.45
N ARG A 826 14.25 -20.10 26.18
CA ARG A 826 14.40 -18.83 25.45
C ARG A 826 15.45 -17.90 26.08
N LEU A 827 16.40 -18.46 26.82
CA LEU A 827 17.38 -17.73 27.62
C LEU A 827 18.80 -17.97 27.09
N THR A 828 19.47 -16.91 26.65
CA THR A 828 20.88 -16.98 26.26
C THR A 828 21.78 -17.15 27.48
N ALA A 829 23.01 -17.61 27.30
CA ALA A 829 23.98 -17.73 28.39
C ALA A 829 24.30 -16.37 29.07
N TRP A 830 23.96 -15.25 28.43
CA TRP A 830 24.18 -13.89 28.93
C TRP A 830 22.94 -13.25 29.55
N GLY A 831 21.87 -14.02 29.75
CA GLY A 831 20.66 -13.56 30.44
C GLY A 831 19.61 -12.90 29.54
N THR A 832 19.82 -12.86 28.22
CA THR A 832 18.84 -12.31 27.26
C THR A 832 17.67 -13.29 27.10
N ILE A 833 16.44 -12.81 27.31
CA ILE A 833 15.22 -13.59 27.09
C ILE A 833 14.59 -13.19 25.76
N HIS A 834 14.40 -14.17 24.88
CA HIS A 834 13.75 -14.02 23.58
C HIS A 834 12.24 -14.18 23.71
N THR A 835 11.56 -13.06 24.02
CA THR A 835 10.12 -13.05 24.29
C THR A 835 9.25 -13.19 23.05
N GLU A 836 9.83 -12.97 21.86
CA GLU A 836 9.18 -13.15 20.56
C GLU A 836 8.81 -14.61 20.25
N LEU A 837 9.51 -15.56 20.87
CA LEU A 837 9.24 -16.99 20.73
C LEU A 837 8.08 -17.41 21.65
N ALA A 838 7.07 -18.06 21.11
CA ALA A 838 5.88 -18.51 21.83
C ALA A 838 6.11 -19.83 22.58
N VAL A 839 7.04 -20.67 22.14
CA VAL A 839 7.36 -21.96 22.74
C VAL A 839 8.70 -21.90 23.49
N LYS A 840 8.74 -22.53 24.66
CA LYS A 840 9.94 -22.81 25.45
C LYS A 840 10.32 -24.27 25.28
N TYR A 841 11.61 -24.49 25.16
CA TYR A 841 12.22 -25.82 25.15
C TYR A 841 13.16 -25.94 26.35
N ASN A 842 13.25 -27.12 26.95
CA ASN A 842 14.13 -27.32 28.11
C ASN A 842 15.61 -27.31 27.74
N ASP A 843 15.91 -27.65 26.49
CA ASP A 843 17.25 -27.83 25.97
C ASP A 843 17.47 -26.91 24.78
N SER A 844 18.71 -26.45 24.63
CA SER A 844 19.13 -25.73 23.43
C SER A 844 19.28 -26.72 22.28
N MET A 845 18.93 -26.29 21.07
CA MET A 845 19.01 -27.11 19.88
C MET A 845 19.51 -26.29 18.70
N PHE A 846 20.12 -26.98 17.74
CA PHE A 846 20.52 -26.42 16.47
C PHE A 846 20.13 -27.40 15.36
N LEU A 847 18.87 -27.30 14.93
CA LEU A 847 18.21 -28.34 14.14
C LEU A 847 18.44 -28.14 12.65
N TYR A 848 18.96 -29.14 11.95
CA TYR A 848 19.20 -29.06 10.51
C TYR A 848 17.89 -29.17 9.70
N LEU A 849 17.58 -28.14 8.89
CA LEU A 849 16.32 -28.01 8.14
C LEU A 849 16.45 -28.32 6.64
N GLY A 850 17.68 -28.55 6.15
CA GLY A 850 17.98 -28.79 4.74
C GLY A 850 18.96 -27.76 4.19
N TYR A 851 19.08 -27.69 2.87
CA TYR A 851 19.97 -26.74 2.21
C TYR A 851 19.41 -26.23 0.88
N SER A 852 20.03 -25.17 0.36
CA SER A 852 19.74 -24.66 -0.98
C SER A 852 21.00 -24.50 -1.80
N GLU A 853 20.85 -24.54 -3.12
CA GLU A 853 21.91 -24.26 -4.08
C GLU A 853 21.51 -23.10 -5.00
N CYS A 854 22.45 -22.19 -5.21
CA CYS A 854 22.36 -21.13 -6.19
C CYS A 854 23.26 -21.47 -7.37
N THR A 855 22.68 -21.59 -8.57
CA THR A 855 23.44 -21.74 -9.82
C THR A 855 23.11 -20.58 -10.75
N PRO A 856 23.87 -20.36 -11.84
CA PRO A 856 23.49 -19.39 -12.85
C PRO A 856 22.13 -19.66 -13.51
N LYS A 857 21.60 -20.88 -13.39
CA LYS A 857 20.38 -21.35 -14.07
C LYS A 857 19.14 -21.37 -13.18
N GLY A 858 19.28 -21.32 -11.86
CA GLY A 858 18.12 -21.42 -10.99
C GLY A 858 18.43 -21.49 -9.50
N LEU A 859 17.36 -21.59 -8.73
CA LEU A 859 17.34 -21.69 -7.28
C LEU A 859 16.77 -23.04 -6.87
N PHE A 860 17.52 -23.80 -6.07
CA PHE A 860 17.11 -25.15 -5.67
C PHE A 860 17.09 -25.25 -4.15
N TYR A 861 15.98 -25.74 -3.58
CA TYR A 861 15.85 -26.01 -2.16
C TYR A 861 15.61 -27.51 -1.93
N HIS A 862 16.42 -28.09 -1.05
CA HIS A 862 16.40 -29.51 -0.68
C HIS A 862 16.06 -29.63 0.81
N PRO A 863 14.91 -30.22 1.18
CA PRO A 863 14.52 -30.40 2.57
C PRO A 863 15.43 -31.43 3.24
N HIS A 864 15.58 -31.34 4.57
CA HIS A 864 16.39 -32.30 5.33
C HIS A 864 15.90 -33.75 5.20
N THR A 865 14.62 -33.94 4.89
CA THR A 865 14.00 -35.27 4.70
C THR A 865 14.55 -36.04 3.51
N GLU A 866 15.21 -35.37 2.57
CA GLU A 866 15.89 -35.99 1.41
C GLU A 866 17.35 -36.36 1.70
N ASN A 867 17.93 -35.86 2.79
CA ASN A 867 19.35 -36.00 3.09
C ASN A 867 19.55 -36.33 4.57
N THR A 868 19.48 -37.62 4.91
CA THR A 868 19.70 -38.08 6.28
C THR A 868 21.15 -37.83 6.70
N VAL A 869 21.35 -37.03 7.75
CA VAL A 869 22.67 -36.74 8.31
C VAL A 869 22.88 -37.63 9.54
N GLU A 870 23.33 -38.87 9.33
CA GLU A 870 23.40 -39.88 10.40
C GLU A 870 24.58 -39.71 11.38
N SER A 871 25.52 -38.78 11.11
CA SER A 871 26.82 -38.71 11.80
C SER A 871 27.19 -37.32 12.35
N THR A 872 26.22 -36.46 12.65
CA THR A 872 26.48 -35.11 13.18
C THR A 872 25.94 -34.88 14.58
N ILE A 873 26.52 -33.91 15.29
CA ILE A 873 25.99 -33.40 16.56
C ILE A 873 24.66 -32.64 16.38
N PHE A 874 24.38 -32.17 15.16
CA PHE A 874 23.14 -31.47 14.83
C PHE A 874 22.05 -32.48 14.51
N LEU A 875 20.90 -32.32 15.18
CA LEU A 875 19.74 -33.18 14.98
C LEU A 875 18.90 -32.68 13.80
N GLN A 876 18.21 -33.60 13.13
CA GLN A 876 17.15 -33.26 12.20
C GLN A 876 15.81 -33.28 12.95
N PRO A 877 14.88 -32.36 12.70
CA PRO A 877 13.55 -32.46 13.30
C PRO A 877 12.91 -33.81 12.96
N PRO A 878 12.10 -34.39 13.87
CA PRO A 878 11.42 -35.65 13.61
C PRO A 878 10.50 -35.49 12.39
N TYR A 879 10.43 -36.50 11.52
CA TYR A 879 9.57 -36.44 10.35
C TYR A 879 8.88 -37.76 10.02
N TRP A 880 7.72 -37.65 9.36
CA TRP A 880 6.83 -38.73 8.99
C TRP A 880 6.45 -38.60 7.52
N SER A 881 6.29 -39.72 6.82
CA SER A 881 5.66 -39.72 5.50
C SER A 881 4.15 -39.85 5.65
N PHE A 882 3.41 -39.25 4.74
CA PHE A 882 1.95 -39.39 4.68
C PHE A 882 1.49 -39.58 3.23
N VAL A 883 0.32 -40.18 3.05
CA VAL A 883 -0.30 -40.41 1.73
C VAL A 883 -1.76 -39.93 1.66
N LYS A 884 -2.35 -39.55 2.79
CA LYS A 884 -3.69 -38.98 2.90
C LYS A 884 -3.74 -37.79 3.84
N ALA A 885 -4.72 -36.92 3.63
CA ALA A 885 -4.99 -35.77 4.51
C ALA A 885 -5.40 -36.20 5.93
N SER A 886 -6.04 -37.37 6.07
CA SER A 886 -6.39 -37.97 7.36
C SER A 886 -5.16 -38.27 8.23
N ASP A 887 -4.03 -38.65 7.61
CA ASP A 887 -2.82 -39.02 8.33
C ASP A 887 -2.25 -37.77 9.03
N VAL A 888 -2.15 -36.67 8.28
CA VAL A 888 -1.73 -35.35 8.79
C VAL A 888 -2.65 -34.89 9.92
N THR A 889 -3.96 -35.01 9.73
CA THR A 889 -4.96 -34.59 10.72
C THR A 889 -4.81 -35.38 12.03
N THR A 890 -4.60 -36.70 11.92
CA THR A 890 -4.43 -37.60 13.08
C THR A 890 -3.15 -37.28 13.84
N ILE A 891 -2.02 -37.08 13.15
CA ILE A 891 -0.75 -36.71 13.77
C ILE A 891 -0.87 -35.38 14.52
N VAL A 892 -1.49 -34.35 13.92
CA VAL A 892 -1.72 -33.05 14.57
C VAL A 892 -2.60 -33.19 15.82
N GLN A 893 -3.71 -33.91 15.71
CA GLN A 893 -4.62 -34.12 16.84
C GLN A 893 -3.95 -34.87 17.99
N ASN A 894 -3.17 -35.91 17.68
CA ASN A 894 -2.49 -36.69 18.70
C ASN A 894 -1.35 -35.90 19.36
N LEU A 895 -0.61 -35.07 18.60
CA LEU A 895 0.38 -34.17 19.20
C LEU A 895 -0.29 -33.12 20.10
N GLU A 896 -1.43 -32.55 19.71
CA GLU A 896 -2.21 -31.66 20.60
C GLU A 896 -2.67 -32.41 21.86
N ASN A 897 -3.15 -33.66 21.73
CA ASN A 897 -3.50 -34.49 22.89
C ASN A 897 -2.32 -34.71 23.84
N VAL A 898 -1.09 -34.86 23.32
CA VAL A 898 0.12 -34.89 24.15
C VAL A 898 0.33 -33.58 24.89
N VAL A 899 0.23 -32.44 24.20
CA VAL A 899 0.36 -31.11 24.82
C VAL A 899 -0.67 -30.92 25.94
N PHE A 900 -1.90 -31.40 25.77
CA PHE A 900 -2.97 -31.34 26.78
C PHE A 900 -2.89 -32.45 27.86
N GLY A 901 -1.89 -33.34 27.81
CA GLY A 901 -1.74 -34.44 28.77
C GLY A 901 -2.80 -35.55 28.64
N LYS A 902 -3.50 -35.60 27.50
CA LYS A 902 -4.51 -36.63 27.18
C LYS A 902 -3.91 -37.87 26.53
N MET A 903 -2.69 -37.76 26.00
CA MET A 903 -1.90 -38.85 25.42
C MET A 903 -0.48 -38.73 25.97
N THR A 904 0.17 -39.85 26.29
CA THR A 904 1.57 -39.80 26.69
C THR A 904 2.47 -39.68 25.46
N VAL A 905 3.66 -39.09 25.63
CA VAL A 905 4.63 -38.97 24.51
C VAL A 905 5.02 -40.35 23.96
N ASN A 906 5.12 -41.36 24.83
CA ASN A 906 5.44 -42.73 24.42
C ASN A 906 4.32 -43.35 23.58
N ASP A 907 3.05 -43.09 23.91
CA ASP A 907 1.93 -43.59 23.11
C ASP A 907 1.88 -42.91 21.75
N PHE A 908 2.13 -41.59 21.71
CA PHE A 908 2.28 -40.86 20.45
C PHE A 908 3.39 -41.45 19.57
N LEU A 909 4.57 -41.71 20.13
CA LEU A 909 5.71 -42.27 19.40
C LEU A 909 5.50 -43.71 18.93
N LYS A 910 4.76 -44.52 19.70
CA LYS A 910 4.37 -45.87 19.29
C LYS A 910 3.38 -45.85 18.13
N GLU A 911 2.46 -44.90 18.13
CA GLU A 911 1.47 -44.77 17.05
C GLU A 911 2.05 -44.09 15.81
N HIS A 912 2.91 -43.09 16.02
CA HIS A 912 3.51 -42.23 15.01
C HIS A 912 5.03 -42.22 15.15
N THR A 913 5.69 -43.35 14.88
CA THR A 913 7.17 -43.42 14.94
C THR A 913 7.79 -42.61 13.80
N PRO A 914 8.68 -41.63 14.09
CA PRO A 914 9.37 -40.87 13.04
C PRO A 914 10.29 -41.75 12.20
N ILE A 915 10.49 -41.39 10.93
CA ILE A 915 11.38 -42.14 10.02
C ILE A 915 12.84 -42.07 10.51
N ASN A 916 13.26 -40.92 11.05
CA ASN A 916 14.59 -40.71 11.62
C ASN A 916 14.67 -41.01 13.12
N TRP A 917 13.85 -41.94 13.63
CA TRP A 917 13.83 -42.28 15.06
C TRP A 917 15.19 -42.72 15.61
N ASN A 918 16.01 -43.37 14.78
CA ASN A 918 17.36 -43.82 15.11
C ASN A 918 18.30 -42.70 15.60
N GLN A 919 18.08 -41.44 15.20
CA GLN A 919 18.85 -40.29 15.69
C GLN A 919 18.49 -39.94 17.15
N TYR A 920 17.25 -40.22 17.55
CA TYR A 920 16.71 -39.86 18.86
C TYR A 920 16.89 -40.97 19.89
N GLU A 921 16.79 -42.24 19.48
CA GLU A 921 16.84 -43.40 20.39
C GLU A 921 18.12 -43.44 21.26
N LYS A 922 19.24 -42.90 20.76
CA LYS A 922 20.54 -42.91 21.43
C LYS A 922 20.74 -41.75 22.42
N ILE A 923 19.80 -40.80 22.50
CA ILE A 923 19.95 -39.58 23.31
C ILE A 923 19.16 -39.77 24.61
N GLU A 924 19.85 -39.73 25.74
CA GLU A 924 19.19 -39.80 27.05
C GLU A 924 18.25 -38.60 27.23
N GLY A 925 16.97 -38.86 27.52
CA GLY A 925 15.95 -37.80 27.62
C GLY A 925 15.32 -37.34 26.29
N CYS A 926 15.59 -38.02 25.15
CA CYS A 926 15.15 -37.59 23.82
C CYS A 926 13.64 -37.34 23.67
N ILE A 927 12.81 -38.00 24.50
CA ILE A 927 11.35 -37.85 24.55
C ILE A 927 10.94 -36.37 24.66
N LYS A 928 11.73 -35.54 25.36
CA LYS A 928 11.47 -34.10 25.51
C LYS A 928 11.85 -33.27 24.29
N LEU A 929 12.78 -33.73 23.44
CA LEU A 929 13.29 -33.04 22.26
C LEU A 929 12.36 -33.19 21.03
N ILE A 930 11.44 -34.16 21.04
CA ILE A 930 10.58 -34.49 19.89
C ILE A 930 9.30 -33.63 19.82
N LEU A 931 8.93 -32.98 20.92
CA LEU A 931 7.66 -32.26 21.02
C LEU A 931 7.80 -30.82 20.52
N HIS A 932 7.75 -30.67 19.20
CA HIS A 932 7.66 -29.39 18.52
C HIS A 932 6.23 -28.83 18.62
N ALA A 933 5.90 -28.22 19.76
CA ALA A 933 4.54 -27.75 20.07
C ALA A 933 4.07 -26.56 19.23
N GLU A 934 4.94 -25.92 18.45
CA GLU A 934 4.49 -24.98 17.42
C GLU A 934 3.71 -25.70 16.31
N GLY A 935 4.13 -26.91 15.94
CA GLY A 935 3.49 -27.73 14.92
C GLY A 935 4.52 -28.33 13.96
N PHE A 936 4.26 -28.17 12.66
CA PHE A 936 4.96 -28.87 11.59
C PHE A 936 5.26 -27.98 10.40
N VAL A 937 6.30 -28.35 9.65
CA VAL A 937 6.48 -27.99 8.25
C VAL A 937 6.03 -29.19 7.42
N MET A 938 5.30 -28.92 6.34
CA MET A 938 4.80 -29.94 5.43
C MET A 938 5.41 -29.73 4.05
N TYR A 939 6.04 -30.78 3.53
CA TYR A 939 6.61 -30.84 2.18
C TYR A 939 5.74 -31.75 1.32
N THR A 940 5.12 -31.19 0.29
CA THR A 940 4.44 -31.96 -0.75
C THR A 940 5.17 -31.76 -2.07
N PHE A 941 5.30 -32.78 -2.90
CA PHE A 941 6.09 -32.66 -4.13
C PHE A 941 5.23 -32.22 -5.30
N LYS A 942 5.73 -31.23 -6.05
CA LYS A 942 5.15 -30.81 -7.33
C LYS A 942 5.40 -31.88 -8.40
N GLU A 943 4.71 -31.77 -9.54
CA GLU A 943 4.89 -32.68 -10.68
C GLU A 943 6.35 -32.69 -11.21
N ASN A 944 7.07 -31.59 -11.04
CA ASN A 944 8.48 -31.46 -11.42
C ASN A 944 9.45 -31.97 -10.33
N GLY A 945 8.96 -32.57 -9.25
CA GLY A 945 9.75 -33.13 -8.16
C GLY A 945 10.20 -32.11 -7.10
N PHE A 946 9.97 -30.80 -7.30
CA PHE A 946 10.38 -29.81 -6.30
C PHE A 946 9.44 -29.78 -5.09
N PRO A 947 9.97 -29.55 -3.88
CA PRO A 947 9.19 -29.51 -2.66
C PRO A 947 8.36 -28.22 -2.61
N ASN A 948 7.07 -28.37 -2.32
CA ASN A 948 6.19 -27.28 -1.95
C ASN A 948 6.18 -27.16 -0.42
N TYR A 949 6.85 -26.12 0.08
CA TYR A 949 6.99 -25.83 1.50
C TYR A 949 5.69 -25.21 2.06
N ASN A 950 5.11 -25.80 3.11
CA ASN A 950 3.93 -25.30 3.83
C ASN A 950 4.16 -25.39 5.34
N LYS A 951 3.44 -24.57 6.12
CA LYS A 951 3.50 -24.58 7.59
C LYS A 951 2.16 -25.03 8.14
N LEU A 952 2.17 -25.84 9.19
CA LEU A 952 0.98 -26.33 9.87
C LEU A 952 1.19 -26.20 11.37
N LYS A 953 0.61 -25.17 11.99
CA LYS A 953 0.74 -24.96 13.43
C LYS A 953 -0.25 -25.82 14.21
N LEU A 954 -0.02 -26.05 15.50
CA LEU A 954 -1.05 -26.68 16.35
C LEU A 954 -2.14 -25.65 16.71
N PRO A 955 -3.41 -26.06 16.90
CA PRO A 955 -4.47 -25.18 17.39
C PRO A 955 -4.10 -24.42 18.67
N ILE A 956 -3.48 -25.11 19.63
CA ILE A 956 -3.00 -24.50 20.88
C ILE A 956 -1.96 -23.39 20.66
N TYR A 957 -1.15 -23.45 19.60
CA TYR A 957 -0.20 -22.38 19.30
C TYR A 957 -0.93 -21.09 18.91
N TYR A 958 -1.98 -21.16 18.08
CA TYR A 958 -2.79 -19.99 17.75
C TYR A 958 -3.45 -19.39 18.99
N GLU A 959 -3.85 -20.24 19.94
CA GLU A 959 -4.46 -19.81 21.20
C GLU A 959 -3.44 -19.21 22.19
N ALA A 960 -2.20 -19.71 22.20
CA ALA A 960 -1.19 -19.39 23.21
C ALA A 960 -0.12 -18.38 22.76
N HIS A 961 0.08 -18.15 21.46
CA HIS A 961 1.16 -17.26 20.99
C HIS A 961 0.88 -15.78 21.30
N LYS A 962 -0.40 -15.40 21.34
CA LYS A 962 -0.88 -14.07 21.73
C LYS A 962 -2.16 -14.22 22.53
N TRP A 963 -2.25 -13.46 23.62
CA TRP A 963 -3.47 -13.45 24.43
C TRP A 963 -4.62 -12.83 23.64
N ASP A 964 -5.75 -13.54 23.63
CA ASP A 964 -7.04 -13.06 23.13
C ASP A 964 -8.11 -13.62 24.06
N ILE A 965 -9.01 -12.76 24.53
CA ILE A 965 -10.08 -13.12 25.45
C ILE A 965 -10.93 -14.30 24.95
N LYS A 966 -11.12 -14.43 23.63
CA LYS A 966 -11.90 -15.53 23.05
C LYS A 966 -11.25 -16.91 23.27
N ASN A 967 -9.93 -16.94 23.52
CA ASN A 967 -9.15 -18.16 23.73
C ASN A 967 -9.00 -18.51 25.22
N ALA A 968 -9.49 -17.66 26.13
CA ALA A 968 -9.26 -17.79 27.56
C ALA A 968 -9.66 -19.17 28.11
N SER A 969 -10.83 -19.69 27.73
CA SER A 969 -11.31 -21.00 28.17
C SER A 969 -10.36 -22.13 27.77
N ASN A 970 -9.83 -22.09 26.54
CA ASN A 970 -8.88 -23.10 26.07
C ASN A 970 -7.51 -22.95 26.75
N MET A 971 -7.07 -21.72 27.03
CA MET A 971 -5.84 -21.45 27.79
C MET A 971 -5.92 -21.93 29.24
N ILE A 972 -7.05 -21.73 29.92
CA ILE A 972 -7.29 -22.25 31.26
C ILE A 972 -7.26 -23.78 31.22
N LEU A 973 -7.91 -24.40 30.24
CA LEU A 973 -7.87 -25.85 30.08
C LEU A 973 -6.44 -26.35 29.83
N ALA A 974 -5.70 -25.71 28.93
CA ALA A 974 -4.31 -26.04 28.65
C ALA A 974 -3.42 -25.90 29.89
N SER A 975 -3.70 -24.91 30.74
CA SER A 975 -2.93 -24.69 31.98
C SER A 975 -3.04 -25.83 33.00
N LYS A 976 -4.01 -26.74 32.84
CA LYS A 976 -4.07 -27.96 33.66
C LYS A 976 -3.04 -29.01 33.24
N SER A 977 -2.49 -28.91 32.04
CA SER A 977 -1.42 -29.78 31.55
C SER A 977 -0.05 -29.22 31.95
N GLU A 978 0.75 -30.04 32.65
CA GLU A 978 2.13 -29.70 32.97
C GLU A 978 2.99 -29.52 31.71
N ILE A 979 2.72 -30.30 30.65
CA ILE A 979 3.42 -30.21 29.37
C ILE A 979 3.14 -28.84 28.72
N ALA A 980 1.87 -28.45 28.61
CA ALA A 980 1.50 -27.17 28.03
C ALA A 980 2.04 -25.99 28.85
N ARG A 981 2.03 -26.06 30.19
CA ARG A 981 2.65 -25.04 31.05
C ARG A 981 4.16 -24.96 30.86
N GLY A 982 4.85 -26.10 30.72
CA GLY A 982 6.29 -26.14 30.47
C GLY A 982 6.67 -25.53 29.11
N MET A 983 5.83 -25.74 28.09
CA MET A 983 6.08 -25.29 26.72
C MET A 983 5.62 -23.86 26.44
N PHE A 984 4.43 -23.47 26.90
CA PHE A 984 3.84 -22.18 26.58
C PHE A 984 3.90 -21.23 27.78
N PRO A 985 4.76 -20.19 27.77
CA PRO A 985 4.87 -19.23 28.86
C PRO A 985 3.56 -18.52 29.18
N LEU A 986 2.74 -18.24 28.17
CA LEU A 986 1.42 -17.62 28.37
C LEU A 986 0.49 -18.58 29.11
N VAL A 987 0.47 -19.86 28.74
CA VAL A 987 -0.32 -20.89 29.43
C VAL A 987 0.13 -21.04 30.88
N ALA A 988 1.44 -21.00 31.15
CA ALA A 988 1.96 -20.99 32.52
C ALA A 988 1.47 -19.77 33.30
N THR A 989 1.52 -18.57 32.70
CA THR A 989 1.06 -17.32 33.31
C THR A 989 -0.44 -17.36 33.59
N VAL A 990 -1.24 -17.87 32.66
CA VAL A 990 -2.69 -18.11 32.83
C VAL A 990 -2.91 -19.09 33.99
N GLY A 991 -2.19 -20.21 34.03
CA GLY A 991 -2.29 -21.21 35.10
C GLY A 991 -1.96 -20.64 36.48
N GLU A 992 -0.90 -19.84 36.60
CA GLU A 992 -0.52 -19.16 37.84
C GLU A 992 -1.55 -18.12 38.27
N PHE A 993 -2.07 -17.35 37.32
CA PHE A 993 -3.10 -16.36 37.57
C PHE A 993 -4.39 -17.03 38.07
N TYR A 994 -4.97 -17.95 37.29
CA TYR A 994 -6.22 -18.61 37.63
C TYR A 994 -6.09 -19.55 38.83
N GLY A 995 -4.95 -20.22 39.00
CA GLY A 995 -4.69 -21.10 40.15
C GLY A 995 -4.58 -20.37 41.49
N SER A 996 -4.26 -19.06 41.47
CA SER A 996 -4.23 -18.21 42.67
C SER A 996 -5.41 -17.23 42.76
N LEU A 997 -6.24 -17.16 41.72
CA LEU A 997 -7.29 -16.15 41.58
C LEU A 997 -8.33 -16.25 42.70
N GLU A 998 -8.72 -17.46 43.08
CA GLU A 998 -9.69 -17.69 44.15
C GLU A 998 -9.24 -17.08 45.46
N THR A 999 -8.07 -17.47 45.95
CA THR A 999 -7.50 -16.96 47.19
C THR A 999 -7.30 -15.45 47.13
N LYS A 1000 -6.88 -14.92 45.97
CA LYS A 1000 -6.70 -13.48 45.74
C LYS A 1000 -8.03 -12.72 45.81
N LEU A 1001 -9.08 -13.21 45.16
CA LEU A 1001 -10.42 -12.62 45.20
C LEU A 1001 -11.02 -12.73 46.61
N PHE A 1002 -10.86 -13.86 47.29
CA PHE A 1002 -11.29 -14.03 48.68
C PHE A 1002 -10.60 -13.03 49.62
N ASN A 1003 -9.30 -12.81 49.46
CA ASN A 1003 -8.54 -11.82 50.22
C ASN A 1003 -9.02 -10.39 49.94
N LEU A 1004 -9.32 -10.08 48.68
CA LEU A 1004 -9.92 -8.80 48.30
C LEU A 1004 -11.28 -8.63 48.97
N TRP A 1005 -12.17 -9.62 48.88
CA TRP A 1005 -13.51 -9.54 49.47
C TRP A 1005 -13.49 -9.47 50.99
N SER A 1006 -12.64 -10.25 51.65
CA SER A 1006 -12.43 -10.17 53.09
C SER A 1006 -11.92 -8.80 53.52
N TYR A 1007 -11.12 -8.14 52.68
CA TYR A 1007 -10.70 -6.75 52.91
C TYR A 1007 -11.87 -5.78 52.77
N ILE A 1008 -12.67 -5.87 51.70
CA ILE A 1008 -13.83 -4.99 51.51
C ILE A 1008 -14.88 -5.19 52.61
N TYR A 1009 -15.17 -6.44 52.99
CA TYR A 1009 -16.11 -6.75 54.06
C TYR A 1009 -15.67 -6.14 55.39
N ARG A 1010 -14.38 -6.19 55.71
CA ARG A 1010 -13.82 -5.50 56.88
C ARG A 1010 -13.98 -3.99 56.78
N LEU A 1011 -13.67 -3.39 55.62
CA LEU A 1011 -13.87 -1.95 55.39
C LEU A 1011 -15.34 -1.52 55.62
N LEU A 1012 -16.32 -2.33 55.19
CA LEU A 1012 -17.74 -2.00 55.32
C LEU A 1012 -18.29 -2.12 56.75
N ASN A 1013 -17.67 -2.97 57.57
CA ASN A 1013 -18.12 -3.28 58.92
C ASN A 1013 -17.27 -2.61 60.03
N ASP A 1014 -16.08 -2.12 59.72
CA ASP A 1014 -15.29 -1.28 60.64
C ASP A 1014 -15.90 0.12 60.71
N SER A 1015 -16.56 0.40 61.84
CA SER A 1015 -17.24 1.68 62.10
C SER A 1015 -16.33 2.91 61.98
N SER A 1016 -15.01 2.78 62.17
CA SER A 1016 -14.08 3.90 62.11
C SER A 1016 -13.58 4.20 60.69
N GLU A 1017 -13.26 3.15 59.92
CA GLU A 1017 -12.77 3.29 58.54
C GLU A 1017 -13.90 3.65 57.57
N ILE A 1018 -15.08 3.03 57.75
CA ILE A 1018 -16.23 3.31 56.88
C ILE A 1018 -16.72 4.74 57.04
N GLN A 1019 -16.64 5.32 58.24
CA GLN A 1019 -17.03 6.71 58.50
C GLN A 1019 -16.13 7.70 57.77
N LYS A 1020 -14.83 7.42 57.65
CA LYS A 1020 -13.91 8.23 56.83
C LYS A 1020 -14.33 8.18 55.37
N ILE A 1021 -14.53 6.97 54.84
CA ILE A 1021 -14.92 6.73 53.44
C ILE A 1021 -16.25 7.42 53.07
N ILE A 1022 -17.27 7.34 53.93
CA ILE A 1022 -18.60 7.92 53.62
C ILE A 1022 -18.68 9.42 53.91
N SER A 1023 -17.73 10.00 54.67
CA SER A 1023 -17.70 11.44 54.94
C SER A 1023 -17.48 12.28 53.68
N GLY A 1024 -16.83 11.70 52.66
CA GLY A 1024 -16.61 12.31 51.35
C GLY A 1024 -17.75 12.10 50.34
N LEU A 1025 -18.86 11.44 50.71
CA LEU A 1025 -20.01 11.23 49.82
C LEU A 1025 -20.99 12.41 49.88
N ASP A 1026 -21.68 12.66 48.78
CA ASP A 1026 -22.83 13.58 48.76
C ASP A 1026 -23.90 13.13 49.78
N ALA A 1027 -24.59 14.10 50.40
CA ALA A 1027 -25.57 13.84 51.45
C ALA A 1027 -26.67 12.84 51.03
N LYS A 1028 -27.11 12.88 49.76
CA LYS A 1028 -28.11 11.95 49.22
C LYS A 1028 -27.56 10.53 49.12
N VAL A 1029 -26.32 10.38 48.68
CA VAL A 1029 -25.64 9.09 48.52
C VAL A 1029 -25.30 8.50 49.88
N LYS A 1030 -24.82 9.32 50.82
CA LYS A 1030 -24.55 8.93 52.20
C LYS A 1030 -25.81 8.40 52.89
N ASN A 1031 -26.93 9.13 52.82
CA ASN A 1031 -28.21 8.66 53.35
C ASN A 1031 -28.66 7.34 52.68
N SER A 1032 -28.47 7.22 51.36
CA SER A 1032 -28.75 5.96 50.65
C SER A 1032 -27.82 4.81 51.08
N PHE A 1033 -26.62 5.07 51.56
CA PHE A 1033 -25.71 4.06 52.09
C PHE A 1033 -26.13 3.64 53.50
N GLU A 1034 -26.40 4.59 54.39
CA GLU A 1034 -26.77 4.35 55.79
C GLU A 1034 -28.13 3.65 55.95
N THR A 1035 -29.06 3.89 55.03
CA THR A 1035 -30.40 3.27 55.05
C THR A 1035 -30.45 1.83 54.51
N LYS A 1036 -29.35 1.31 53.95
CA LYS A 1036 -29.30 -0.06 53.41
C LYS A 1036 -28.61 -0.98 54.40
N ALA A 1037 -29.32 -1.99 54.89
CA ALA A 1037 -28.74 -3.01 55.77
C ALA A 1037 -27.80 -3.98 55.03
N ASP A 1038 -28.00 -4.16 53.73
CA ASP A 1038 -27.28 -5.11 52.90
C ASP A 1038 -25.88 -4.60 52.49
N ALA A 1039 -24.85 -5.38 52.79
CA ALA A 1039 -23.46 -5.05 52.51
C ALA A 1039 -23.16 -5.00 51.01
N GLU A 1040 -23.86 -5.78 50.19
CA GLU A 1040 -23.69 -5.75 48.73
C GLU A 1040 -24.09 -4.38 48.16
N ARG A 1041 -25.30 -3.89 48.50
CA ARG A 1041 -25.78 -2.57 48.09
C ARG A 1041 -24.90 -1.44 48.61
N ARG A 1042 -24.40 -1.57 49.84
CA ARG A 1042 -23.43 -0.63 50.43
C ARG A 1042 -22.13 -0.61 49.63
N ALA A 1043 -21.57 -1.76 49.27
CA ALA A 1043 -20.39 -1.85 48.40
C ALA A 1043 -20.63 -1.22 47.02
N ARG A 1044 -21.77 -1.52 46.37
CA ARG A 1044 -22.16 -0.92 45.07
C ARG A 1044 -22.18 0.61 45.12
N ILE A 1045 -22.75 1.17 46.17
CA ILE A 1045 -22.82 2.62 46.36
C ILE A 1045 -21.41 3.21 46.44
N LEU A 1046 -20.49 2.56 47.16
CA LEU A 1046 -19.10 3.01 47.31
C LEU A 1046 -18.28 2.85 46.03
N PHE A 1047 -18.43 1.74 45.29
CA PHE A 1047 -17.76 1.58 44.00
C PHE A 1047 -18.17 2.66 43.00
N ASN A 1048 -19.44 3.08 43.02
CA ASN A 1048 -19.96 4.08 42.09
C ASN A 1048 -19.64 5.53 42.51
N ASN A 1049 -19.56 5.81 43.81
CA ASN A 1049 -19.55 7.20 44.30
C ASN A 1049 -18.38 7.52 45.26
N GLY A 1050 -17.72 6.53 45.84
CA GLY A 1050 -16.69 6.70 46.87
C GLY A 1050 -15.28 6.80 46.30
N LYS A 1051 -14.77 8.02 46.12
CA LYS A 1051 -13.39 8.24 45.63
C LYS A 1051 -12.34 7.59 46.54
N GLU A 1052 -12.46 7.78 47.86
CA GLU A 1052 -11.52 7.21 48.84
C GLU A 1052 -11.59 5.69 48.89
N PHE A 1053 -12.80 5.13 48.79
CA PHE A 1053 -13.00 3.68 48.68
C PHE A 1053 -12.30 3.12 47.44
N LYS A 1054 -12.51 3.72 46.26
CA LYS A 1054 -11.82 3.32 45.03
C LYS A 1054 -10.29 3.34 45.19
N THR A 1055 -9.74 4.34 45.88
CA THR A 1055 -8.29 4.42 46.17
C THR A 1055 -7.81 3.25 47.03
N LEU A 1056 -8.53 2.91 48.10
CA LEU A 1056 -8.19 1.78 48.97
C LEU A 1056 -8.29 0.45 48.23
N ILE A 1057 -9.34 0.25 47.44
CA ILE A 1057 -9.48 -0.95 46.60
C ILE A 1057 -8.34 -1.01 45.58
N ARG A 1058 -7.95 0.11 44.98
CA ARG A 1058 -6.82 0.19 44.05
C ARG A 1058 -5.51 -0.23 44.72
N MET A 1059 -5.23 0.24 45.94
CA MET A 1059 -4.06 -0.17 46.71
C MET A 1059 -4.09 -1.67 47.02
N LYS A 1060 -5.25 -2.20 47.41
CA LYS A 1060 -5.39 -3.63 47.70
C LYS A 1060 -5.25 -4.50 46.45
N LEU A 1061 -5.79 -4.06 45.32
CA LEU A 1061 -5.63 -4.72 44.03
C LEU A 1061 -4.16 -4.75 43.62
N ASN A 1062 -3.41 -3.65 43.82
CA ASN A 1062 -1.97 -3.61 43.59
C ASN A 1062 -1.19 -4.59 44.47
N GLU A 1063 -1.60 -4.77 45.72
CA GLU A 1063 -0.99 -5.75 46.63
C GLU A 1063 -1.29 -7.19 46.17
N ILE A 1064 -2.54 -7.47 45.79
CA ILE A 1064 -3.03 -8.82 45.46
C ILE A 1064 -2.58 -9.24 44.05
N PHE A 1065 -2.51 -8.28 43.13
CA PHE A 1065 -2.04 -8.43 41.76
C PHE A 1065 -0.88 -7.45 41.52
N PRO A 1066 0.35 -7.78 41.98
CA PRO A 1066 1.53 -6.92 41.82
C PRO A 1066 1.79 -6.51 40.37
N LEU A 1067 1.33 -7.29 39.40
CA LEU A 1067 1.42 -6.96 37.97
C LEU A 1067 0.63 -5.70 37.57
N LEU A 1068 -0.27 -5.17 38.41
CA LEU A 1068 -0.97 -3.89 38.21
C LEU A 1068 -0.11 -2.65 38.57
N THR A 1069 1.03 -2.83 39.24
CA THR A 1069 1.80 -1.73 39.85
C THR A 1069 2.70 -0.95 38.89
N SER A 1070 2.91 -1.41 37.66
CA SER A 1070 3.86 -0.78 36.73
C SER A 1070 3.36 0.52 36.09
N THR A 1071 2.10 0.92 36.32
CA THR A 1071 1.56 2.18 35.81
C THR A 1071 0.76 2.93 36.87
N SER A 1072 0.87 4.26 36.88
CA SER A 1072 0.25 5.15 37.88
C SER A 1072 -1.28 5.26 37.76
N ALA A 1073 -1.93 4.47 36.90
CA ALA A 1073 -3.37 4.50 36.69
C ALA A 1073 -3.93 3.08 36.47
N ILE A 1074 -4.45 2.46 37.52
CA ILE A 1074 -5.49 1.43 37.35
C ILE A 1074 -6.72 2.16 36.77
N ASP A 1075 -7.07 1.84 35.53
CA ASP A 1075 -8.21 2.44 34.81
C ASP A 1075 -9.53 2.21 35.58
N ASP A 1076 -10.49 3.14 35.43
CA ASP A 1076 -11.84 2.99 35.97
C ASP A 1076 -12.51 1.70 35.44
N ASP A 1077 -12.08 1.16 34.30
CA ASP A 1077 -12.54 -0.11 33.74
C ASP A 1077 -12.13 -1.34 34.55
N VAL A 1078 -10.92 -1.36 35.12
CA VAL A 1078 -10.48 -2.44 36.03
C VAL A 1078 -11.28 -2.37 37.33
N LEU A 1079 -11.48 -1.16 37.87
CA LEU A 1079 -12.30 -0.95 39.07
C LEU A 1079 -13.77 -1.31 38.81
N SER A 1080 -14.32 -0.99 37.64
CA SER A 1080 -15.66 -1.35 37.20
C SER A 1080 -15.81 -2.87 37.07
N THR A 1081 -14.81 -3.55 36.50
CA THR A 1081 -14.76 -5.02 36.40
C THR A 1081 -14.70 -5.66 37.79
N CYS A 1082 -13.87 -5.13 38.70
CA CYS A 1082 -13.82 -5.58 40.10
C CYS A 1082 -15.15 -5.32 40.83
N ALA A 1083 -15.78 -4.17 40.62
CA ALA A 1083 -17.09 -3.86 41.18
C ALA A 1083 -18.13 -4.87 40.68
N ARG A 1084 -18.14 -5.20 39.39
CA ARG A 1084 -19.02 -6.20 38.80
C ARG A 1084 -18.80 -7.57 39.43
N LEU A 1085 -17.55 -8.03 39.54
CA LEU A 1085 -17.19 -9.27 40.25
C LEU A 1085 -17.65 -9.23 41.73
N ALA A 1086 -17.47 -8.12 42.44
CA ALA A 1086 -17.91 -7.97 43.83
C ALA A 1086 -19.42 -8.16 43.97
N THR A 1087 -20.17 -7.74 42.95
CA THR A 1087 -21.62 -7.70 42.97
C THR A 1087 -22.29 -8.98 42.48
N GLU A 1088 -21.73 -9.66 41.48
CA GLU A 1088 -22.32 -10.87 40.89
C GLU A 1088 -22.01 -12.12 41.72
N PHE A 1089 -20.90 -12.13 42.44
CA PHE A 1089 -20.50 -13.27 43.26
C PHE A 1089 -21.22 -13.33 44.63
N ALA A 1090 -21.88 -12.25 45.07
CA ALA A 1090 -22.80 -12.20 46.22
C ALA A 1090 -22.28 -12.85 47.53
N PHE A 1091 -20.98 -12.73 47.82
CA PHE A 1091 -20.35 -13.27 49.05
C PHE A 1091 -20.79 -12.61 50.35
N TRP A 1092 -21.54 -11.52 50.27
CA TRP A 1092 -21.93 -10.66 51.38
C TRP A 1092 -22.91 -11.33 52.37
N ASN A 1093 -23.61 -12.38 51.95
CA ASN A 1093 -24.73 -12.96 52.70
C ASN A 1093 -24.36 -14.17 53.57
N ASN A 1094 -23.10 -14.64 53.58
CA ASN A 1094 -22.71 -15.78 54.41
C ASN A 1094 -21.24 -15.71 54.87
N PRO A 1095 -20.93 -14.95 55.94
CA PRO A 1095 -19.55 -14.78 56.43
C PRO A 1095 -18.97 -16.04 57.12
N GLU A 1096 -19.77 -17.08 57.37
CA GLU A 1096 -19.36 -18.26 58.15
C GLU A 1096 -19.06 -19.54 57.33
N VAL A 1097 -18.98 -19.50 55.99
CA VAL A 1097 -18.74 -20.74 55.21
C VAL A 1097 -17.48 -20.69 54.35
N PRO A 1098 -16.33 -21.13 54.90
CA PRO A 1098 -15.16 -21.55 54.12
C PRO A 1098 -15.37 -22.90 53.40
N GLU A 1099 -16.39 -23.69 53.76
CA GLU A 1099 -16.51 -25.10 53.31
C GLU A 1099 -17.20 -25.28 51.93
N ASN A 1100 -17.68 -24.22 51.28
CA ASN A 1100 -18.33 -24.29 49.95
C ASN A 1100 -17.47 -23.70 48.81
N ILE A 1101 -16.14 -23.81 48.93
CA ILE A 1101 -15.15 -23.49 47.88
C ILE A 1101 -15.51 -24.14 46.53
N GLY A 1102 -16.09 -25.35 46.53
CA GLY A 1102 -16.49 -26.04 45.29
C GLY A 1102 -17.54 -25.29 44.46
N CYS A 1103 -18.46 -24.54 45.08
CA CYS A 1103 -19.49 -23.77 44.37
C CYS A 1103 -18.92 -22.46 43.79
N PHE A 1104 -17.82 -21.95 44.36
CA PHE A 1104 -17.10 -20.80 43.83
C PHE A 1104 -16.36 -21.15 42.53
N GLU A 1105 -15.71 -22.31 42.45
CA GLU A 1105 -15.08 -22.77 41.21
C GLU A 1105 -16.08 -22.83 40.04
N GLU A 1106 -17.28 -23.36 40.25
CA GLU A 1106 -18.31 -23.45 39.20
C GLU A 1106 -18.79 -22.07 38.74
N LYS A 1107 -18.95 -21.12 39.67
CA LYS A 1107 -19.45 -19.77 39.38
C LYS A 1107 -18.39 -18.86 38.76
N VAL A 1108 -17.13 -19.00 39.16
CA VAL A 1108 -15.96 -18.37 38.50
C VAL A 1108 -15.79 -18.92 37.10
N ARG A 1109 -16.03 -20.22 36.89
CA ARG A 1109 -16.02 -20.84 35.56
C ARG A 1109 -17.17 -20.34 34.68
N SER A 1110 -18.37 -20.09 35.23
CA SER A 1110 -19.51 -19.55 34.46
C SER A 1110 -19.33 -18.09 34.04
N GLU A 1111 -18.57 -17.29 34.80
CA GLU A 1111 -18.29 -15.87 34.53
C GLU A 1111 -16.91 -15.63 33.88
N THR A 1112 -16.46 -16.59 33.08
CA THR A 1112 -15.14 -16.60 32.42
C THR A 1112 -14.84 -15.32 31.65
N ASN A 1113 -15.86 -14.68 31.05
CA ASN A 1113 -15.69 -13.42 30.31
C ASN A 1113 -15.19 -12.27 31.20
N ILE A 1114 -15.72 -12.11 32.41
CA ILE A 1114 -15.40 -10.97 33.28
C ILE A 1114 -13.99 -11.11 33.85
N ILE A 1115 -13.63 -12.32 34.24
CA ILE A 1115 -12.28 -12.63 34.75
C ILE A 1115 -11.25 -12.54 33.63
N SER A 1116 -11.62 -12.95 32.42
CA SER A 1116 -10.73 -12.82 31.26
C SER A 1116 -10.50 -11.36 30.89
N ILE A 1117 -11.48 -10.45 31.09
CA ILE A 1117 -11.28 -9.00 30.97
C ILE A 1117 -10.23 -8.52 32.00
N LEU A 1118 -10.31 -8.96 33.25
CA LEU A 1118 -9.33 -8.60 34.28
C LEU A 1118 -7.92 -9.08 33.90
N PHE A 1119 -7.80 -10.31 33.40
CA PHE A 1119 -6.52 -10.84 32.91
C PHE A 1119 -6.03 -10.11 31.65
N ASP A 1120 -6.92 -9.76 30.73
CA ASP A 1120 -6.60 -8.98 29.53
C ASP A 1120 -5.98 -7.63 29.88
N HIS A 1121 -6.55 -6.93 30.87
CA HIS A 1121 -5.97 -5.68 31.38
C HIS A 1121 -4.58 -5.89 31.99
N LEU A 1122 -4.37 -6.98 32.73
CA LEU A 1122 -3.06 -7.34 33.30
C LEU A 1122 -2.02 -7.64 32.22
N MET A 1123 -2.41 -8.32 31.14
CA MET A 1123 -1.50 -8.72 30.07
C MET A 1123 -1.15 -7.55 29.14
N ASN A 1124 -2.11 -6.70 28.80
CA ASN A 1124 -1.87 -5.50 27.98
C ASN A 1124 -0.89 -4.53 28.66
N GLN A 1125 -0.88 -4.47 29.99
CA GLN A 1125 0.09 -3.68 30.75
C GLN A 1125 1.50 -4.30 30.73
N LYS A 1126 1.61 -5.63 30.83
CA LYS A 1126 2.89 -6.35 30.80
C LYS A 1126 3.58 -6.32 29.43
N VAL A 1127 2.81 -6.22 28.34
CA VAL A 1127 3.36 -6.10 26.97
C VAL A 1127 3.83 -4.66 26.68
N ALA A 1128 3.26 -3.66 27.36
CA ALA A 1128 3.63 -2.26 27.22
C ALA A 1128 4.87 -1.85 28.07
N SER A 1129 5.19 -2.63 29.11
CA SER A 1129 6.38 -2.49 29.96
C SER A 1129 7.52 -3.38 29.48
#